data_AF-A0A2D6YMM2-F1
#
_entry.id   AF-A0A2D6YMM2-F1
#
_cell.length_a   1.000
_cell.length_b   1.000
_cell.length_c   1.000
_cell.angle_alpha   90.00
_cell.angle_beta   90.00
_cell.angle_gamma   90.00
#
_symmetry.space_group_name_H-M   'P 1'
#
loop_
_entity.id
_entity.type
_entity.pdbx_description
1 polymer ?
#
loop_
_entity_poly.entity_id
_entity_poly.type
_entity_poly.pdbx_seq_one_letter_code
_entity_poly.pdbx_strand_id
1 'polypeptide(L)'
;MAMQDDIQQFGKELIQWQGPQVLGFEQTLDLLQFDQRQIRMWAVYQLIECWQERAADFVHLLLESDIAESREAAIYLVGRYHLKQFAFPIFGLFNRSKGPLKHSSAVALVELKYTAFKPALTQWFRQLWKSEELHLADLQCAIKCLVQSLDTETWDELEDALWEQRENHMKALCLFGYLCQSVQGSDRIERLMCHYRFFRVHFTDPQFFQHLASIFDCAELIRWFQAQLQFGKSVQELYPECLYGLSMQIDVELSELLARLDLLRRQQEITSLLQALEDLMCLSLDHPELTSEWPCLQEFKELVATDWDSTILKIQDQEFLLLLCLPVSAWLSLRETEFLENSRDHMASSLRLYQSPLLRENWMRMFLRDLLLQPKELRQFAADASMSPVPADPRQALLRLAGAASIERFYPFPLILPRPWQYRLTELMEQLTAIYEKWFPDLVRSRQHEHLDYALELFIRYPTSLLINQVVEHFPLLIHHHFDQLLNLIEKVPDERFLEKLLGYYRKGENSVRQLLCLLCLLHGKEHLMPSDEEVVFRQEVVPHVRIFCQKCQSAYHYPIQKLYIDAELVEQRRLLQDQDLWMPDKLNCKNCNEQLEFRTDSRFRSTLFSEVLTAKMLKLTDEEAERMQAFQLLEFPRLSNRKCNPQTFLNHLDRLLEQSQITAVEKARLLLEAGKLYLSLEWLPKAKEALRRSLELQGDQPRALYHLGELAYRERNLFDARLYFSQLLQVCTPDDFLLEDDNLYQLASHYLEILDRREYKRGSFKLVVNLQET
;
A
#
# COMPACT_ATOMS: atom_id res chain seq x y z
N MET A 1 9.98 -4.03 -9.71
CA MET A 1 10.46 -3.86 -8.33
C MET A 1 9.30 -3.64 -7.35
N ALA A 2 8.45 -4.64 -7.18
CA ALA A 2 7.39 -4.66 -6.16
C ALA A 2 7.05 -6.13 -5.90
N MET A 3 7.95 -6.85 -5.22
CA MET A 3 7.76 -8.21 -4.68
C MET A 3 9.09 -8.72 -4.09
N GLN A 4 9.68 -7.97 -3.16
CA GLN A 4 10.83 -8.43 -2.37
C GLN A 4 10.56 -8.34 -0.85
N ASP A 5 9.31 -8.12 -0.44
CA ASP A 5 8.97 -7.75 0.93
C ASP A 5 8.09 -8.75 1.70
N ASP A 6 7.61 -9.84 1.09
CA ASP A 6 6.53 -10.63 1.73
C ASP A 6 6.98 -11.45 2.95
N ILE A 7 8.22 -11.95 3.00
CA ILE A 7 8.75 -12.68 4.18
C ILE A 7 9.20 -11.71 5.29
N GLN A 8 9.34 -10.43 4.95
CA GLN A 8 9.75 -9.39 5.88
C GLN A 8 8.59 -8.53 6.34
N GLN A 9 7.37 -8.66 5.82
CA GLN A 9 6.30 -7.74 6.17
C GLN A 9 5.83 -7.91 7.62
N PHE A 10 5.65 -9.16 8.09
CA PHE A 10 5.28 -9.41 9.48
C PHE A 10 6.39 -9.00 10.46
N GLY A 11 7.66 -9.34 10.15
CA GLY A 11 8.81 -8.92 10.95
C GLY A 11 9.07 -7.41 10.90
N LYS A 12 9.15 -6.78 9.72
CA LYS A 12 9.48 -5.36 9.56
C LYS A 12 8.41 -4.44 10.14
N GLU A 13 7.13 -4.82 10.07
CA GLU A 13 6.05 -4.05 10.68
C GLU A 13 6.00 -4.26 12.21
N LEU A 14 6.53 -5.38 12.71
CA LEU A 14 6.70 -5.61 14.15
C LEU A 14 7.88 -4.82 14.73
N ILE A 15 9.07 -4.93 14.14
CA ILE A 15 10.40 -4.54 14.68
C ILE A 15 10.59 -3.04 15.03
N GLN A 16 9.59 -2.17 14.94
CA GLN A 16 9.76 -0.73 15.10
C GLN A 16 8.86 -0.09 16.17
N TRP A 17 8.29 -0.88 17.08
CA TRP A 17 7.49 -0.37 18.20
C TRP A 17 8.34 -0.32 19.47
N GLN A 18 8.91 0.84 19.81
CA GLN A 18 9.49 1.09 21.14
C GLN A 18 8.39 1.46 22.14
N GLY A 19 7.40 0.58 22.24
CA GLY A 19 6.27 0.70 23.15
C GLY A 19 6.63 0.88 24.61
N PRO A 20 5.78 1.49 25.45
CA PRO A 20 6.04 1.48 26.87
C PRO A 20 5.75 0.06 27.36
N GLN A 21 6.56 -0.42 28.28
CA GLN A 21 6.30 -1.68 28.95
C GLN A 21 4.95 -1.58 29.71
N VAL A 22 3.90 -2.21 29.18
CA VAL A 22 2.55 -2.14 29.79
C VAL A 22 2.43 -3.08 30.99
N LEU A 23 2.89 -4.31 30.82
CA LEU A 23 2.83 -5.36 31.83
C LEU A 23 4.24 -5.79 32.24
N GLY A 24 4.35 -6.32 33.46
CA GLY A 24 5.57 -7.01 33.88
C GLY A 24 5.80 -8.26 33.04
N PHE A 25 7.06 -8.65 32.88
CA PHE A 25 7.45 -9.81 32.07
C PHE A 25 6.63 -11.08 32.37
N GLU A 26 6.50 -11.45 33.65
CA GLU A 26 5.76 -12.64 34.08
C GLU A 26 4.27 -12.58 33.70
N GLN A 27 3.65 -11.41 33.85
CA GLN A 27 2.24 -11.21 33.48
C GLN A 27 2.04 -11.37 31.96
N THR A 28 2.99 -10.90 31.16
CA THR A 28 2.94 -11.08 29.70
C THR A 28 3.11 -12.56 29.31
N LEU A 29 3.91 -13.34 30.04
CA LEU A 29 4.04 -14.78 29.81
C LEU A 29 2.74 -15.53 30.11
N ASP A 30 2.06 -15.19 31.20
CA ASP A 30 0.78 -15.82 31.57
C ASP A 30 -0.27 -15.67 30.45
N LEU A 31 -0.27 -14.53 29.74
CA LEU A 31 -1.18 -14.27 28.63
C LEU A 31 -0.93 -15.14 27.39
N LEU A 32 0.24 -15.79 27.27
CA LEU A 32 0.48 -16.77 26.20
C LEU A 32 -0.36 -18.05 26.35
N GLN A 33 -0.84 -18.34 27.57
CA GLN A 33 -1.65 -19.51 27.86
C GLN A 33 -3.16 -19.24 27.73
N PHE A 34 -3.56 -18.02 27.37
CA PHE A 34 -4.97 -17.64 27.30
C PHE A 34 -5.70 -18.29 26.11
N ASP A 35 -6.97 -18.64 26.29
CA ASP A 35 -7.74 -19.36 25.26
C ASP A 35 -7.90 -18.56 23.95
N GLN A 36 -7.92 -17.22 24.04
CA GLN A 36 -8.18 -16.36 22.88
C GLN A 36 -6.90 -16.10 22.08
N ARG A 37 -6.91 -16.46 20.79
CA ARG A 37 -5.80 -16.25 19.84
C ARG A 37 -5.30 -14.80 19.80
N GLN A 38 -6.19 -13.81 19.85
CA GLN A 38 -5.82 -12.40 19.75
C GLN A 38 -4.99 -11.93 20.96
N ILE A 39 -5.35 -12.36 22.17
CA ILE A 39 -4.59 -12.05 23.39
C ILE A 39 -3.22 -12.70 23.34
N ARG A 40 -3.15 -13.97 22.93
CA ARG A 40 -1.88 -14.67 22.75
C ARG A 40 -0.99 -13.94 21.74
N MET A 41 -1.55 -13.50 20.60
CA MET A 41 -0.82 -12.71 19.62
C MET A 41 -0.39 -11.33 20.13
N TRP A 42 -1.24 -10.65 20.90
CA TRP A 42 -0.87 -9.39 21.54
C TRP A 42 0.29 -9.58 22.52
N ALA A 43 0.25 -10.63 23.34
CA ALA A 43 1.33 -10.98 24.27
C ALA A 43 2.62 -11.33 23.53
N VAL A 44 2.54 -12.08 22.42
CA VAL A 44 3.67 -12.33 21.51
C VAL A 44 4.28 -11.01 21.04
N TYR A 45 3.47 -10.04 20.61
CA TYR A 45 3.95 -8.73 20.18
C TYR A 45 4.63 -7.95 21.32
N GLN A 46 4.05 -7.92 22.52
CA GLN A 46 4.68 -7.26 23.67
C GLN A 46 6.02 -7.90 24.05
N LEU A 47 6.13 -9.22 24.00
CA LEU A 47 7.39 -9.92 24.27
C LEU A 47 8.44 -9.61 23.21
N ILE A 48 8.04 -9.63 21.93
CA ILE A 48 8.94 -9.32 20.81
C ILE A 48 9.36 -7.87 20.82
N GLU A 49 8.61 -6.92 21.37
CA GLU A 49 8.98 -5.51 21.27
C GLU A 49 9.61 -4.98 22.56
N CYS A 50 8.99 -5.22 23.72
CA CYS A 50 9.46 -4.67 24.99
C CYS A 50 10.47 -5.56 25.73
N TRP A 51 10.53 -6.85 25.41
CA TRP A 51 11.31 -7.84 26.18
C TRP A 51 12.33 -8.59 25.32
N GLN A 52 12.73 -8.01 24.19
CA GLN A 52 13.70 -8.60 23.26
C GLN A 52 14.99 -9.07 23.93
N GLU A 53 15.51 -8.29 24.88
CA GLU A 53 16.75 -8.63 25.61
C GLU A 53 16.61 -9.91 26.45
N ARG A 54 15.38 -10.27 26.84
CA ARG A 54 15.03 -11.49 27.58
C ARG A 54 14.51 -12.60 26.67
N ALA A 55 14.72 -12.53 25.35
CA ALA A 55 14.23 -13.52 24.39
C ALA A 55 14.56 -14.98 24.79
N ALA A 56 15.73 -15.22 25.39
CA ALA A 56 16.14 -16.54 25.86
C ALA A 56 15.15 -17.20 26.83
N ASP A 57 14.44 -16.39 27.64
CA ASP A 57 13.54 -16.85 28.70
C ASP A 57 12.22 -17.41 28.15
N PHE A 58 11.71 -16.89 27.03
CA PHE A 58 10.35 -17.17 26.56
C PHE A 58 10.24 -17.78 25.16
N VAL A 59 11.30 -17.74 24.36
CA VAL A 59 11.30 -18.29 22.99
C VAL A 59 10.80 -19.73 22.92
N HIS A 60 11.11 -20.55 23.92
CA HIS A 60 10.65 -21.94 23.98
C HIS A 60 9.12 -22.05 23.99
N LEU A 61 8.44 -21.19 24.75
CA LEU A 61 6.97 -21.13 24.83
C LEU A 61 6.37 -20.76 23.47
N LEU A 62 7.00 -19.82 22.75
CA LEU A 62 6.53 -19.39 21.44
C LEU A 62 6.75 -20.46 20.35
N LEU A 63 7.84 -21.22 20.43
CA LEU A 63 8.11 -22.34 19.51
C LEU A 63 7.10 -23.49 19.67
N GLU A 64 6.54 -23.68 20.87
CA GLU A 64 5.53 -24.70 21.18
C GLU A 64 4.10 -24.29 20.84
N SER A 65 3.88 -23.01 20.48
CA SER A 65 2.56 -22.48 20.13
C SER A 65 1.94 -23.18 18.90
N ASP A 66 0.62 -23.38 18.93
CA ASP A 66 -0.18 -23.82 17.78
C ASP A 66 -0.25 -22.75 16.67
N ILE A 67 -0.07 -21.48 17.04
CA ILE A 67 -0.10 -20.34 16.13
C ILE A 67 1.20 -20.29 15.31
N ALA A 68 1.08 -20.29 13.98
CA ALA A 68 2.23 -20.26 13.07
C ALA A 68 3.04 -18.96 13.22
N GLU A 69 2.35 -17.82 13.31
CA GLU A 69 2.94 -16.49 13.44
C GLU A 69 3.77 -16.36 14.73
N SER A 70 3.33 -16.96 15.84
CA SER A 70 4.10 -17.01 17.09
C SER A 70 5.40 -17.81 16.94
N ARG A 71 5.35 -18.95 16.24
CA ARG A 71 6.53 -19.78 15.99
C ARG A 71 7.53 -19.08 15.07
N GLU A 72 7.06 -18.42 14.02
CA GLU A 72 7.89 -17.62 13.12
C GLU A 72 8.61 -16.49 13.86
N ALA A 73 7.89 -15.78 14.73
CA ALA A 73 8.50 -14.74 15.56
C ALA A 73 9.55 -15.30 16.54
N ALA A 74 9.30 -16.47 17.13
CA ALA A 74 10.26 -17.14 18.00
C ALA A 74 11.56 -17.46 17.25
N ILE A 75 11.44 -18.03 16.05
CA ILE A 75 12.58 -18.36 15.17
C ILE A 75 13.36 -17.09 14.80
N TYR A 76 12.66 -16.00 14.49
CA TYR A 76 13.26 -14.71 14.22
C TYR A 76 14.09 -14.19 15.40
N LEU A 77 13.53 -14.21 16.62
CA LEU A 77 14.23 -13.80 17.84
C LEU A 77 15.48 -14.64 18.09
N VAL A 78 15.41 -15.96 17.85
CA VAL A 78 16.57 -16.84 17.98
C VAL A 78 17.70 -16.44 17.05
N GLY A 79 17.40 -16.16 15.78
CA GLY A 79 18.39 -15.71 14.80
C GLY A 79 19.02 -14.39 15.22
N ARG A 80 18.19 -13.38 15.53
CA ARG A 80 18.61 -12.01 15.86
C ARG A 80 19.47 -11.93 17.12
N TYR A 81 19.09 -12.63 18.19
CA TYR A 81 19.81 -12.62 19.47
C TYR A 81 20.84 -13.73 19.58
N HIS A 82 21.11 -14.43 18.48
CA HIS A 82 22.07 -15.52 18.38
C HIS A 82 21.93 -16.58 19.50
N LEU A 83 20.69 -17.00 19.81
CA LEU A 83 20.38 -17.96 20.88
C LEU A 83 20.76 -19.40 20.50
N LYS A 84 22.06 -19.73 20.59
CA LYS A 84 22.64 -21.01 20.12
C LYS A 84 21.99 -22.28 20.68
N GLN A 85 21.42 -22.22 21.88
CA GLN A 85 20.72 -23.36 22.51
C GLN A 85 19.52 -23.87 21.69
N PHE A 86 18.92 -23.03 20.85
CA PHE A 86 17.78 -23.39 20.00
C PHE A 86 18.17 -23.82 18.58
N ALA A 87 19.47 -23.88 18.25
CA ALA A 87 19.93 -24.25 16.91
C ALA A 87 19.46 -25.65 16.48
N PHE A 88 19.56 -26.65 17.37
CA PHE A 88 19.13 -28.02 17.06
C PHE A 88 17.60 -28.17 16.92
N PRO A 89 16.78 -27.63 17.83
CA PRO A 89 15.32 -27.57 17.64
C PRO A 89 14.90 -26.93 16.31
N ILE A 90 15.47 -25.77 15.95
CA ILE A 90 15.16 -25.07 14.69
C ILE A 90 15.60 -25.89 13.48
N PHE A 91 16.75 -26.56 13.55
CA PHE A 91 17.18 -27.47 12.48
C PHE A 91 16.20 -28.64 12.30
N GLY A 92 15.64 -29.16 13.40
CA GLY A 92 14.55 -30.14 13.35
C GLY A 92 13.28 -29.59 12.67
N LEU A 93 12.90 -28.34 12.97
CA LEU A 93 11.77 -27.66 12.33
C LEU A 93 12.00 -27.43 10.84
N PHE A 94 13.18 -27.00 10.42
CA PHE A 94 13.54 -26.81 9.01
C PHE A 94 13.32 -28.08 8.19
N ASN A 95 13.69 -29.25 8.72
CA ASN A 95 13.57 -30.52 8.01
C ASN A 95 12.12 -31.02 7.88
N ARG A 96 11.22 -30.61 8.79
CA ARG A 96 9.82 -31.09 8.84
C ARG A 96 8.82 -30.11 8.24
N SER A 97 9.14 -28.81 8.24
CA SER A 97 8.24 -27.74 7.83
C SER A 97 8.29 -27.46 6.33
N LYS A 98 7.28 -26.74 5.84
CA LYS A 98 7.18 -26.23 4.46
C LYS A 98 6.76 -24.75 4.51
N GLY A 99 7.05 -24.01 3.43
CA GLY A 99 6.63 -22.61 3.29
C GLY A 99 7.32 -21.66 4.29
N PRO A 100 6.61 -20.64 4.82
CA PRO A 100 7.20 -19.54 5.59
C PRO A 100 7.99 -19.98 6.84
N LEU A 101 7.51 -21.00 7.56
CA LEU A 101 8.19 -21.53 8.74
C LEU A 101 9.56 -22.15 8.39
N LYS A 102 9.66 -22.79 7.21
CA LYS A 102 10.93 -23.33 6.70
C LYS A 102 11.89 -22.20 6.34
N HIS A 103 11.38 -21.14 5.70
CA HIS A 103 12.16 -19.95 5.35
C HIS A 103 12.74 -19.27 6.58
N SER A 104 11.89 -19.03 7.57
CA SER A 104 12.29 -18.42 8.86
C SER A 104 13.35 -19.26 9.55
N SER A 105 13.18 -20.59 9.57
CA SER A 105 14.16 -21.52 10.16
C SER A 105 15.50 -21.46 9.45
N ALA A 106 15.51 -21.41 8.10
CA ALA A 106 16.73 -21.32 7.32
C ALA A 106 17.52 -20.04 7.62
N VAL A 107 16.83 -18.88 7.61
CA VAL A 107 17.43 -17.58 7.91
C VAL A 107 18.02 -17.58 9.33
N ALA A 108 17.27 -18.05 10.32
CA ALA A 108 17.76 -18.10 11.71
C ALA A 108 19.00 -18.99 11.88
N LEU A 109 19.06 -20.15 11.19
CA LEU A 109 20.21 -21.06 11.27
C LEU A 109 21.48 -20.46 10.63
N VAL A 110 21.33 -19.67 9.56
CA VAL A 110 22.44 -18.92 8.95
C VAL A 110 22.93 -17.81 9.89
N GLU A 111 22.03 -17.02 10.47
CA GLU A 111 22.38 -15.97 11.44
C GLU A 111 23.08 -16.56 12.69
N LEU A 112 22.67 -17.76 13.12
CA LEU A 112 23.34 -18.50 14.21
C LEU A 112 24.71 -19.06 13.84
N LYS A 113 25.08 -19.06 12.54
CA LYS A 113 26.27 -19.73 11.99
C LYS A 113 26.34 -21.20 12.40
N TYR A 114 25.20 -21.90 12.35
CA TYR A 114 25.13 -23.31 12.75
C TYR A 114 25.83 -24.20 11.72
N THR A 115 27.02 -24.71 12.06
CA THR A 115 27.92 -25.40 11.12
C THR A 115 27.30 -26.63 10.45
N ALA A 116 26.45 -27.38 11.16
CA ALA A 116 25.78 -28.55 10.61
C ALA A 116 24.66 -28.22 9.61
N PHE A 117 24.27 -26.95 9.46
CA PHE A 117 23.22 -26.53 8.54
C PHE A 117 23.67 -26.47 7.08
N LYS A 118 24.94 -26.10 6.82
CA LYS A 118 25.45 -25.87 5.45
C LYS A 118 25.14 -27.04 4.49
N PRO A 119 25.39 -28.31 4.83
CA PRO A 119 25.08 -29.43 3.93
C PRO A 119 23.58 -29.56 3.61
N ALA A 120 22.71 -29.33 4.59
CA ALA A 120 21.26 -29.40 4.42
C ALA A 120 20.73 -28.25 3.56
N LEU A 121 21.30 -27.05 3.72
CA LEU A 121 20.99 -25.88 2.91
C LEU A 121 21.42 -26.08 1.45
N THR A 122 22.65 -26.55 1.21
CA THR A 122 23.14 -26.88 -0.13
C THR A 122 22.31 -27.98 -0.78
N GLN A 123 21.91 -29.01 -0.03
CA GLN A 123 21.03 -30.06 -0.53
C GLN A 123 19.65 -29.50 -0.91
N TRP A 124 19.07 -28.64 -0.07
CA TRP A 124 17.78 -28.02 -0.35
C TRP A 124 17.84 -27.14 -1.62
N PHE A 125 18.89 -26.33 -1.78
CA PHE A 125 19.13 -25.58 -3.00
C PHE A 125 19.26 -26.49 -4.22
N ARG A 126 20.11 -27.53 -4.19
CA ARG A 126 20.30 -28.44 -5.32
C ARG A 126 19.01 -29.18 -5.72
N GLN A 127 18.17 -29.54 -4.74
CA GLN A 127 16.86 -30.12 -5.01
C GLN A 127 15.94 -29.14 -5.74
N LEU A 128 15.85 -27.89 -5.28
CA LEU A 128 15.07 -26.84 -5.94
C LEU A 128 15.63 -26.47 -7.32
N TRP A 129 16.96 -26.44 -7.46
CA TRP A 129 17.63 -26.08 -8.70
C TRP A 129 17.41 -27.12 -9.80
N LYS A 130 17.39 -28.42 -9.44
CA LYS A 130 17.14 -29.52 -10.37
C LYS A 130 15.65 -29.80 -10.61
N SER A 131 14.77 -29.28 -9.78
CA SER A 131 13.31 -29.44 -9.94
C SER A 131 12.83 -28.77 -11.24
N GLU A 132 11.92 -29.45 -11.96
CA GLU A 132 11.20 -28.86 -13.09
C GLU A 132 10.12 -27.87 -12.61
N GLU A 133 9.50 -28.13 -11.46
CA GLU A 133 8.55 -27.21 -10.83
C GLU A 133 9.30 -26.06 -10.14
N LEU A 134 8.95 -24.81 -10.52
CA LEU A 134 9.58 -23.60 -10.00
C LEU A 134 8.91 -23.14 -8.70
N HIS A 135 9.48 -23.53 -7.56
CA HIS A 135 9.13 -22.97 -6.25
C HIS A 135 9.94 -21.69 -5.97
N LEU A 136 9.54 -20.58 -6.58
CA LEU A 136 10.34 -19.34 -6.59
C LEU A 136 10.66 -18.80 -5.18
N ALA A 137 9.68 -18.79 -4.26
CA ALA A 137 9.89 -18.28 -2.89
C ALA A 137 10.90 -19.14 -2.09
N ASP A 138 10.78 -20.46 -2.18
CA ASP A 138 11.72 -21.40 -1.57
C ASP A 138 13.13 -21.23 -2.15
N LEU A 139 13.22 -21.07 -3.48
CA LEU A 139 14.48 -20.89 -4.18
C LEU A 139 15.16 -19.58 -3.81
N GLN A 140 14.42 -18.46 -3.80
CA GLN A 140 14.91 -17.16 -3.37
C GLN A 140 15.43 -17.20 -1.93
N CYS A 141 14.70 -17.85 -1.02
CA CYS A 141 15.12 -18.01 0.36
C CYS A 141 16.41 -18.85 0.48
N ALA A 142 16.49 -19.99 -0.23
CA ALA A 142 17.66 -20.86 -0.21
C ALA A 142 18.91 -20.14 -0.76
N ILE A 143 18.80 -19.45 -1.90
CA ILE A 143 19.89 -18.67 -2.50
C ILE A 143 20.33 -17.57 -1.53
N LYS A 144 19.39 -16.78 -0.99
CA LYS A 144 19.68 -15.73 -0.02
C LYS A 144 20.46 -16.27 1.19
N CYS A 145 20.03 -17.40 1.74
CA CYS A 145 20.68 -18.03 2.88
C CYS A 145 22.12 -18.50 2.54
N LEU A 146 22.32 -19.08 1.35
CA LEU A 146 23.66 -19.50 0.89
C LEU A 146 24.58 -18.29 0.69
N VAL A 147 24.06 -17.25 0.07
CA VAL A 147 24.75 -15.97 -0.16
C VAL A 147 25.01 -15.21 1.15
N GLN A 148 24.22 -15.39 2.20
CA GLN A 148 24.54 -14.83 3.52
C GLN A 148 25.62 -15.63 4.25
N SER A 149 25.76 -16.92 3.94
CA SER A 149 26.76 -17.82 4.53
C SER A 149 28.13 -17.80 3.82
N LEU A 150 28.40 -16.79 2.98
CA LEU A 150 29.51 -16.75 2.04
C LEU A 150 30.88 -17.07 2.67
N ASP A 151 31.35 -18.27 2.38
CA ASP A 151 32.75 -18.55 2.11
C ASP A 151 33.00 -18.49 0.60
N THR A 152 34.26 -18.32 0.20
CA THR A 152 34.67 -18.25 -1.22
C THR A 152 34.18 -19.46 -2.01
N GLU A 153 34.24 -20.64 -1.42
CA GLU A 153 33.79 -21.90 -2.04
C GLU A 153 32.30 -21.91 -2.39
N THR A 154 31.42 -21.38 -1.51
CA THR A 154 29.97 -21.35 -1.80
C THR A 154 29.64 -20.38 -2.92
N TRP A 155 30.39 -19.28 -3.06
CA TRP A 155 30.19 -18.35 -4.17
C TRP A 155 30.51 -19.02 -5.51
N ASP A 156 31.63 -19.73 -5.58
CA ASP A 156 32.05 -20.48 -6.76
C ASP A 156 31.03 -21.56 -7.14
N GLU A 157 30.52 -22.33 -6.16
CA GLU A 157 29.46 -23.33 -6.40
C GLU A 157 28.17 -22.71 -6.97
N LEU A 158 27.81 -21.51 -6.52
CA LEU A 158 26.62 -20.80 -7.01
C LEU A 158 26.83 -20.26 -8.42
N GLU A 159 28.02 -19.76 -8.73
CA GLU A 159 28.33 -19.34 -10.11
C GLU A 159 28.30 -20.52 -11.08
N ASP A 160 28.90 -21.65 -10.71
CA ASP A 160 28.86 -22.87 -11.53
C ASP A 160 27.40 -23.30 -11.77
N ALA A 161 26.56 -23.23 -10.74
CA ALA A 161 25.12 -23.50 -10.87
C ALA A 161 24.40 -22.51 -11.81
N LEU A 162 24.83 -21.25 -11.83
CA LEU A 162 24.33 -20.24 -12.78
C LEU A 162 24.74 -20.59 -14.22
N TRP A 163 25.97 -21.07 -14.45
CA TRP A 163 26.40 -21.56 -15.76
C TRP A 163 25.57 -22.76 -16.22
N GLU A 164 25.31 -23.73 -15.34
CA GLU A 164 24.52 -24.93 -15.65
C GLU A 164 23.09 -24.63 -16.12
N GLN A 165 22.44 -23.59 -15.54
CA GLN A 165 21.04 -23.25 -15.79
C GLN A 165 20.85 -21.87 -16.43
N ARG A 166 21.87 -21.32 -17.10
CA ARG A 166 21.84 -19.98 -17.72
C ARG A 166 20.71 -19.80 -18.74
N GLU A 167 20.24 -20.88 -19.36
CA GLU A 167 19.14 -20.86 -20.35
C GLU A 167 17.76 -20.76 -19.68
N ASN A 168 17.64 -21.09 -18.40
CA ASN A 168 16.39 -20.95 -17.66
C ASN A 168 16.26 -19.51 -17.13
N HIS A 169 15.52 -18.68 -17.86
CA HIS A 169 15.33 -17.26 -17.56
C HIS A 169 15.07 -16.96 -16.07
N MET A 170 14.06 -17.60 -15.46
CA MET A 170 13.65 -17.27 -14.09
C MET A 170 14.66 -17.71 -13.03
N LYS A 171 15.27 -18.89 -13.20
CA LYS A 171 16.30 -19.39 -12.28
C LYS A 171 17.57 -18.53 -12.39
N ALA A 172 17.99 -18.25 -13.62
CA ALA A 172 19.16 -17.41 -13.90
C ALA A 172 18.97 -16.00 -13.35
N LEU A 173 17.83 -15.36 -13.62
CA LEU A 173 17.52 -14.02 -13.13
C LEU A 173 17.56 -13.95 -11.60
N CYS A 174 16.93 -14.92 -10.93
CA CYS A 174 16.90 -14.99 -9.48
C CYS A 174 18.32 -15.12 -8.88
N LEU A 175 19.11 -16.08 -9.36
CA LEU A 175 20.44 -16.34 -8.81
C LEU A 175 21.42 -15.21 -9.14
N PHE A 176 21.41 -14.72 -10.39
CA PHE A 176 22.23 -13.58 -10.81
C PHE A 176 21.96 -12.35 -9.95
N GLY A 177 20.70 -12.02 -9.67
CA GLY A 177 20.34 -10.89 -8.82
C GLY A 177 20.93 -10.96 -7.41
N TYR A 178 20.94 -12.14 -6.77
CA TYR A 178 21.55 -12.32 -5.45
C TYR A 178 23.08 -12.34 -5.49
N LEU A 179 23.69 -12.85 -6.56
CA LEU A 179 25.15 -12.79 -6.73
C LEU A 179 25.63 -11.34 -6.93
N CYS A 180 24.91 -10.53 -7.72
CA CYS A 180 25.19 -9.10 -7.86
C CYS A 180 25.13 -8.35 -6.52
N GLN A 181 24.15 -8.67 -5.66
CA GLN A 181 24.02 -8.02 -4.34
C GLN A 181 25.12 -8.40 -3.33
N SER A 182 25.87 -9.47 -3.60
CA SER A 182 26.86 -10.03 -2.67
C SER A 182 28.29 -9.99 -3.18
N VAL A 183 28.50 -9.35 -4.34
CA VAL A 183 29.80 -9.25 -4.96
C VAL A 183 30.75 -8.44 -4.09
N GLN A 184 31.96 -8.96 -3.89
CA GLN A 184 33.05 -8.28 -3.19
C GLN A 184 34.33 -8.55 -3.98
N GLY A 185 34.98 -7.47 -4.44
CA GLY A 185 36.21 -7.55 -5.24
C GLY A 185 35.98 -7.57 -6.75
N SER A 186 37.03 -7.21 -7.48
CA SER A 186 37.04 -7.03 -8.94
C SER A 186 36.85 -8.34 -9.72
N ASP A 187 37.53 -9.41 -9.34
CA ASP A 187 37.47 -10.74 -10.00
C ASP A 187 36.03 -11.26 -10.15
N ARG A 188 35.21 -11.12 -9.11
CA ARG A 188 33.81 -11.55 -9.14
C ARG A 188 32.93 -10.67 -10.04
N ILE A 189 33.27 -9.40 -10.20
CA ILE A 189 32.57 -8.50 -11.13
C ILE A 189 32.85 -8.92 -12.56
N GLU A 190 34.09 -9.26 -12.91
CA GLU A 190 34.47 -9.78 -14.23
C GLU A 190 33.69 -11.06 -14.57
N ARG A 191 33.59 -12.00 -13.63
CA ARG A 191 32.80 -13.23 -13.80
C ARG A 191 31.30 -12.95 -13.99
N LEU A 192 30.72 -12.02 -13.22
CA LEU A 192 29.32 -11.60 -13.40
C LEU A 192 29.08 -10.89 -14.74
N MET A 193 30.05 -10.12 -15.23
CA MET A 193 29.99 -9.50 -16.55
C MET A 193 29.98 -10.54 -17.68
N CYS A 194 30.75 -11.62 -17.54
CA CYS A 194 30.71 -12.74 -18.48
C CYS A 194 29.30 -13.37 -18.57
N HIS A 195 28.61 -13.54 -17.43
CA HIS A 195 27.22 -13.99 -17.40
C HIS A 195 26.27 -12.97 -18.03
N TYR A 196 26.42 -11.69 -17.70
CA TYR A 196 25.60 -10.62 -18.25
C TYR A 196 25.71 -10.55 -19.78
N ARG A 197 26.92 -10.75 -20.34
CA ARG A 197 27.14 -10.82 -21.79
C ARG A 197 26.34 -11.93 -22.45
N PHE A 198 26.17 -13.08 -21.78
CA PHE A 198 25.27 -14.12 -22.27
C PHE A 198 23.80 -13.67 -22.18
N PHE A 199 23.37 -13.14 -21.03
CA PHE A 199 21.98 -12.77 -20.79
C PHE A 199 21.48 -11.66 -21.70
N ARG A 200 22.28 -10.61 -21.96
CA ARG A 200 21.88 -9.50 -22.86
C ARG A 200 21.58 -9.96 -24.29
N VAL A 201 22.22 -11.05 -24.75
CA VAL A 201 22.03 -11.61 -26.11
C VAL A 201 20.78 -12.49 -26.15
N HIS A 202 20.56 -13.29 -25.10
CA HIS A 202 19.55 -14.35 -25.10
C HIS A 202 18.21 -13.92 -24.50
N PHE A 203 18.20 -12.86 -23.67
CA PHE A 203 17.02 -12.37 -22.98
C PHE A 203 16.81 -10.88 -23.25
N THR A 204 15.54 -10.49 -23.37
CA THR A 204 15.11 -9.09 -23.54
C THR A 204 14.62 -8.46 -22.22
N ASP A 205 14.82 -9.13 -21.09
CA ASP A 205 14.42 -8.64 -19.77
C ASP A 205 15.46 -7.65 -19.21
N PRO A 206 15.11 -6.36 -19.04
CA PRO A 206 16.02 -5.36 -18.48
C PRO A 206 16.37 -5.61 -17.00
N GLN A 207 15.71 -6.56 -16.31
CA GLN A 207 16.02 -6.85 -14.91
C GLN A 207 17.44 -7.39 -14.72
N PHE A 208 18.00 -8.12 -15.68
CA PHE A 208 19.42 -8.51 -15.62
C PHE A 208 20.33 -7.28 -15.56
N PHE A 209 20.08 -6.28 -16.40
CA PHE A 209 20.80 -5.01 -16.35
C PHE A 209 20.59 -4.29 -15.02
N GLN A 210 19.36 -4.24 -14.50
CA GLN A 210 19.07 -3.59 -13.22
C GLN A 210 19.81 -4.25 -12.05
N HIS A 211 19.93 -5.59 -12.06
CA HIS A 211 20.72 -6.32 -11.07
C HIS A 211 22.21 -6.00 -11.19
N LEU A 212 22.76 -5.96 -12.40
CA LEU A 212 24.15 -5.56 -12.62
C LEU A 212 24.40 -4.13 -12.11
N ALA A 213 23.55 -3.17 -12.49
CA ALA A 213 23.68 -1.78 -12.07
C ALA A 213 23.56 -1.61 -10.54
N SER A 214 22.87 -2.52 -9.84
CA SER A 214 22.74 -2.49 -8.38
C SER A 214 24.06 -2.73 -7.64
N ILE A 215 25.08 -3.32 -8.29
CA ILE A 215 26.43 -3.50 -7.74
C ILE A 215 27.05 -2.16 -7.33
N PHE A 216 26.76 -1.09 -8.08
CA PHE A 216 27.41 0.22 -7.92
C PHE A 216 26.58 1.22 -7.09
N ASP A 217 25.42 0.81 -6.57
CA ASP A 217 24.47 1.66 -5.83
C ASP A 217 24.21 3.02 -6.55
N CYS A 218 24.08 2.99 -7.87
CA CYS A 218 24.03 4.17 -8.74
C CYS A 218 22.66 4.40 -9.40
N ALA A 219 21.60 3.76 -8.90
CA ALA A 219 20.27 3.82 -9.52
C ALA A 219 19.69 5.25 -9.56
N GLU A 220 19.89 6.04 -8.50
CA GLU A 220 19.48 7.46 -8.46
C GLU A 220 20.36 8.32 -9.39
N LEU A 221 21.66 8.03 -9.45
CA LEU A 221 22.61 8.70 -10.33
C LEU A 221 22.24 8.51 -11.81
N ILE A 222 21.95 7.27 -12.21
CA ILE A 222 21.50 6.94 -13.57
C ILE A 222 20.21 7.70 -13.91
N ARG A 223 19.23 7.70 -13.00
CA ARG A 223 17.97 8.43 -13.19
C ARG A 223 18.19 9.93 -13.32
N TRP A 224 19.08 10.50 -12.51
CA TRP A 224 19.42 11.91 -12.60
C TRP A 224 20.12 12.25 -13.91
N PHE A 225 21.15 11.49 -14.31
CA PHE A 225 21.83 11.65 -15.59
C PHE A 225 20.84 11.58 -16.76
N GLN A 226 19.96 10.57 -16.76
CA GLN A 226 18.93 10.40 -17.78
C GLN A 226 18.03 11.64 -17.88
N ALA A 227 17.52 12.14 -16.76
CA ALA A 227 16.65 13.31 -16.73
C ALA A 227 17.38 14.56 -17.25
N GLN A 228 18.62 14.81 -16.81
CA GLN A 228 19.35 16.01 -17.24
C GLN A 228 19.71 15.97 -18.73
N LEU A 229 20.11 14.80 -19.24
CA LEU A 229 20.36 14.62 -20.67
C LEU A 229 19.08 14.83 -21.50
N GLN A 230 17.90 14.41 -21.00
CA GLN A 230 16.60 14.68 -21.63
C GLN A 230 16.25 16.18 -21.63
N PHE A 231 16.66 16.94 -20.60
CA PHE A 231 16.54 18.39 -20.56
C PHE A 231 17.54 19.13 -21.47
N GLY A 232 18.40 18.40 -22.17
CA GLY A 232 19.35 18.95 -23.15
C GLY A 232 20.70 19.36 -22.56
N LYS A 233 20.98 19.06 -21.28
CA LYS A 233 22.32 19.28 -20.72
C LYS A 233 23.35 18.38 -21.38
N SER A 234 24.59 18.85 -21.48
CA SER A 234 25.71 18.10 -22.05
C SER A 234 26.55 17.42 -20.96
N VAL A 235 27.34 16.40 -21.30
CA VAL A 235 28.23 15.69 -20.35
C VAL A 235 29.25 16.67 -19.75
N GLN A 236 29.73 17.62 -20.54
CA GLN A 236 30.61 18.72 -20.14
C GLN A 236 29.97 19.65 -19.10
N GLU A 237 28.64 19.69 -18.99
CA GLU A 237 27.93 20.43 -17.94
C GLU A 237 27.67 19.56 -16.71
N LEU A 238 27.34 18.28 -16.90
CA LEU A 238 26.97 17.35 -15.82
C LEU A 238 28.15 16.95 -14.93
N TYR A 239 29.28 16.60 -15.54
CA TYR A 239 30.46 16.15 -14.80
C TYR A 239 31.02 17.22 -13.85
N PRO A 240 31.13 18.50 -14.26
CA PRO A 240 31.49 19.57 -13.33
C PRO A 240 30.53 19.75 -12.16
N GLU A 241 29.21 19.62 -12.38
CA GLU A 241 28.23 19.64 -11.29
C GLU A 241 28.49 18.49 -10.29
N CYS A 242 28.87 17.31 -10.80
CA CYS A 242 29.21 16.17 -9.96
C CYS A 242 30.51 16.42 -9.15
N LEU A 243 31.56 16.86 -9.83
CA LEU A 243 32.88 17.15 -9.22
C LEU A 243 32.79 18.26 -8.18
N TYR A 244 31.95 19.28 -8.40
CA TYR A 244 31.68 20.33 -7.42
C TYR A 244 31.08 19.76 -6.12
N GLY A 245 30.12 18.84 -6.22
CA GLY A 245 29.56 18.14 -5.07
C GLY A 245 30.60 17.33 -4.29
N LEU A 246 31.56 16.75 -5.01
CA LEU A 246 32.69 15.97 -4.48
C LEU A 246 33.87 16.84 -4.01
N SER A 247 33.77 18.16 -4.14
CA SER A 247 34.85 19.10 -3.81
C SER A 247 36.16 18.86 -4.58
N MET A 248 36.05 18.34 -5.81
CA MET A 248 37.16 18.11 -6.73
C MET A 248 37.33 19.31 -7.68
N GLN A 249 38.57 19.59 -8.06
CA GLN A 249 38.88 20.64 -9.02
C GLN A 249 38.92 20.08 -10.44
N ILE A 250 38.63 20.94 -11.42
CA ILE A 250 38.71 20.63 -12.85
C ILE A 250 39.96 21.32 -13.37
N ASP A 251 40.91 20.54 -13.88
CA ASP A 251 42.04 21.05 -14.62
C ASP A 251 41.75 21.12 -16.13
N VAL A 252 42.71 21.64 -16.88
CA VAL A 252 42.56 21.85 -18.33
C VAL A 252 42.43 20.51 -19.06
N GLU A 253 43.21 19.50 -18.66
CA GLU A 253 43.23 18.17 -19.29
C GLU A 253 41.88 17.46 -19.10
N LEU A 254 41.30 17.53 -17.90
CA LEU A 254 39.98 16.98 -17.59
C LEU A 254 38.88 17.68 -18.41
N SER A 255 38.94 19.02 -18.51
CA SER A 255 37.96 19.79 -19.31
C SER A 255 38.01 19.44 -20.80
N GLU A 256 39.20 19.22 -21.37
CA GLU A 256 39.35 18.81 -22.77
C GLU A 256 38.79 17.41 -22.99
N LEU A 257 39.01 16.50 -22.05
CA LEU A 257 38.50 15.13 -22.12
C LEU A 257 36.96 15.08 -22.03
N LEU A 258 36.35 15.89 -21.17
CA LEU A 258 34.88 16.01 -21.09
C LEU A 258 34.26 16.56 -22.38
N ALA A 259 34.91 17.54 -23.02
CA ALA A 259 34.46 18.05 -24.32
C ALA A 259 34.56 16.98 -25.42
N ARG A 260 35.62 16.16 -25.39
CA ARG A 260 35.79 15.00 -26.28
C ARG A 260 34.68 13.95 -26.06
N LEU A 261 34.36 13.63 -24.80
CA LEU A 261 33.28 12.69 -24.46
C LEU A 261 31.92 13.14 -25.00
N ASP A 262 31.61 14.43 -24.89
CA ASP A 262 30.37 14.99 -25.42
C ASP A 262 30.29 14.91 -26.95
N LEU A 263 31.40 15.15 -27.65
CA LEU A 263 31.49 15.02 -29.10
C LEU A 263 31.26 13.56 -29.52
N LEU A 264 31.97 12.61 -28.91
CA LEU A 264 31.87 11.19 -29.21
C LEU A 264 30.47 10.64 -28.94
N ARG A 265 29.81 11.09 -27.87
CA ARG A 265 28.42 10.75 -27.58
C ARG A 265 27.47 11.22 -28.68
N ARG A 266 27.61 12.47 -29.16
CA ARG A 266 26.76 13.01 -30.24
C ARG A 266 26.98 12.27 -31.56
N GLN A 267 28.19 11.79 -31.80
CA GLN A 267 28.56 11.00 -32.98
C GLN A 267 28.19 9.52 -32.86
N GLN A 268 27.73 9.06 -31.69
CA GLN A 268 27.45 7.65 -31.38
C GLN A 268 28.67 6.72 -31.58
N GLU A 269 29.88 7.24 -31.41
CA GLU A 269 31.13 6.47 -31.52
C GLU A 269 31.46 5.75 -30.21
N ILE A 270 30.77 4.63 -29.94
CA ILE A 270 30.86 3.98 -28.64
C ILE A 270 32.26 3.43 -28.29
N THR A 271 33.00 2.86 -29.26
CA THR A 271 34.35 2.33 -29.01
C THR A 271 35.31 3.44 -28.59
N SER A 272 35.29 4.56 -29.31
CA SER A 272 36.07 5.75 -28.98
C SER A 272 35.65 6.36 -27.63
N LEU A 273 34.34 6.34 -27.34
CA LEU A 273 33.78 6.87 -26.10
C LEU A 273 34.24 6.07 -24.88
N LEU A 274 34.25 4.74 -24.96
CA LEU A 274 34.74 3.89 -23.87
C LEU A 274 36.22 4.11 -23.59
N GLN A 275 37.04 4.30 -24.64
CA GLN A 275 38.44 4.67 -24.45
C GLN A 275 38.57 6.02 -23.73
N ALA A 276 37.76 7.01 -24.11
CA ALA A 276 37.77 8.31 -23.43
C ALA A 276 37.27 8.24 -21.97
N LEU A 277 36.34 7.33 -21.64
CA LEU A 277 35.91 7.08 -20.26
C LEU A 277 37.00 6.39 -19.43
N GLU A 278 37.77 5.50 -20.04
CA GLU A 278 38.94 4.88 -19.39
C GLU A 278 40.03 5.92 -19.14
N ASP A 279 40.38 6.71 -20.16
CA ASP A 279 41.31 7.82 -20.04
C ASP A 279 40.88 8.76 -18.89
N LEU A 280 39.56 8.96 -18.72
CA LEU A 280 39.00 9.80 -17.68
C LEU A 280 39.22 9.21 -16.28
N MET A 281 38.97 7.92 -16.10
CA MET A 281 39.23 7.24 -14.82
C MET A 281 40.72 7.25 -14.49
N CYS A 282 41.60 6.97 -15.46
CA CYS A 282 43.06 7.00 -15.27
C CYS A 282 43.61 8.39 -14.94
N LEU A 283 43.03 9.45 -15.51
CA LEU A 283 43.44 10.83 -15.21
C LEU A 283 43.00 11.27 -13.80
N SER A 284 41.82 10.83 -13.37
CA SER A 284 41.15 11.34 -12.18
C SER A 284 41.34 10.48 -10.92
N LEU A 285 41.84 9.26 -11.06
CA LEU A 285 42.06 8.30 -9.97
C LEU A 285 43.51 7.80 -10.00
N ASP A 286 44.15 7.76 -8.83
CA ASP A 286 45.53 7.24 -8.70
C ASP A 286 45.61 5.73 -8.97
N HIS A 287 44.56 4.98 -8.58
CA HIS A 287 44.47 3.52 -8.69
C HIS A 287 43.06 3.08 -9.14
N PRO A 288 42.67 3.35 -10.40
CA PRO A 288 41.34 2.99 -10.89
C PRO A 288 41.07 1.48 -10.82
N GLU A 289 42.09 0.64 -10.94
CA GLU A 289 42.02 -0.83 -10.87
C GLU A 289 41.50 -1.37 -9.52
N LEU A 290 41.55 -0.56 -8.47
CA LEU A 290 41.03 -0.93 -7.15
C LEU A 290 39.53 -0.65 -7.01
N THR A 291 38.92 0.06 -7.97
CA THR A 291 37.48 0.38 -7.95
C THR A 291 36.66 -0.75 -8.58
N SER A 292 35.43 -0.92 -8.10
CA SER A 292 34.49 -1.90 -8.67
C SER A 292 34.07 -1.58 -10.10
N GLU A 293 34.09 -0.30 -10.46
CA GLU A 293 33.62 0.23 -11.74
C GLU A 293 34.61 -0.07 -12.87
N TRP A 294 35.90 -0.20 -12.55
CA TRP A 294 36.95 -0.42 -13.55
C TRP A 294 36.81 -1.75 -14.30
N PRO A 295 36.68 -2.92 -13.65
CA PRO A 295 36.45 -4.19 -14.35
C PRO A 295 35.21 -4.17 -15.24
N CYS A 296 34.13 -3.51 -14.79
CA CYS A 296 32.91 -3.37 -15.58
C CYS A 296 33.15 -2.59 -16.87
N LEU A 297 33.90 -1.48 -16.81
CA LEU A 297 34.25 -0.69 -17.99
C LEU A 297 35.10 -1.50 -18.98
N GLN A 298 36.08 -2.28 -18.49
CA GLN A 298 36.94 -3.11 -19.34
C GLN A 298 36.14 -4.21 -20.05
N GLU A 299 35.24 -4.90 -19.33
CA GLU A 299 34.36 -5.92 -19.91
C GLU A 299 33.41 -5.35 -20.97
N PHE A 300 32.89 -4.13 -20.74
CA PHE A 300 32.08 -3.45 -21.75
C PHE A 300 32.90 -3.09 -23.00
N LYS A 301 34.18 -2.73 -22.88
CA LYS A 301 35.06 -2.50 -24.05
C LYS A 301 35.18 -3.75 -24.92
N GLU A 302 35.38 -4.91 -24.30
CA GLU A 302 35.44 -6.18 -25.01
C GLU A 302 34.10 -6.52 -25.68
N LEU A 303 33.00 -6.38 -24.93
CA LEU A 303 31.64 -6.65 -25.39
C LEU A 303 31.25 -5.75 -26.58
N VAL A 304 31.64 -4.48 -26.56
CA VAL A 304 31.36 -3.52 -27.64
C VAL A 304 32.13 -3.88 -28.90
N ALA A 305 33.35 -4.41 -28.76
CA ALA A 305 34.15 -4.85 -29.90
C ALA A 305 33.56 -6.08 -30.61
N THR A 306 32.78 -6.92 -29.92
CA THR A 306 32.28 -8.18 -30.47
C THR A 306 30.80 -8.17 -30.79
N ASP A 307 29.95 -7.68 -29.89
CA ASP A 307 28.50 -7.97 -29.89
C ASP A 307 27.63 -6.78 -29.48
N TRP A 308 28.03 -5.52 -29.68
CA TRP A 308 27.25 -4.36 -29.20
C TRP A 308 25.78 -4.36 -29.66
N ASP A 309 25.53 -4.67 -30.93
CA ASP A 309 24.20 -4.61 -31.57
C ASP A 309 23.31 -5.84 -31.32
N SER A 310 23.75 -6.77 -30.46
CA SER A 310 23.05 -8.05 -30.23
C SER A 310 21.85 -7.96 -29.27
N THR A 311 21.45 -6.77 -28.82
CA THR A 311 20.36 -6.58 -27.85
C THR A 311 19.42 -5.45 -28.27
N ILE A 312 18.31 -5.28 -27.56
CA ILE A 312 17.30 -4.27 -27.90
C ILE A 312 17.80 -2.86 -27.54
N LEU A 313 17.42 -1.87 -28.35
CA LEU A 313 17.79 -0.45 -28.18
C LEU A 313 17.56 0.06 -26.75
N LYS A 314 16.45 -0.34 -26.12
CA LYS A 314 16.11 0.08 -24.76
C LYS A 314 17.15 -0.37 -23.72
N ILE A 315 17.73 -1.56 -23.88
CA ILE A 315 18.78 -2.05 -22.98
C ILE A 315 20.09 -1.33 -23.29
N GLN A 316 20.43 -1.14 -24.58
CA GLN A 316 21.61 -0.38 -24.99
C GLN A 316 21.60 1.05 -24.45
N ASP A 317 20.45 1.74 -24.48
CA ASP A 317 20.28 3.08 -23.91
C ASP A 317 20.57 3.10 -22.40
N GLN A 318 20.16 2.05 -21.69
CA GLN A 318 20.42 1.90 -20.25
C GLN A 318 21.89 1.57 -19.96
N GLU A 319 22.50 0.66 -20.72
CA GLU A 319 23.93 0.34 -20.67
C GLU A 319 24.77 1.59 -20.93
N PHE A 320 24.40 2.38 -21.94
CA PHE A 320 25.06 3.63 -22.27
C PHE A 320 25.01 4.63 -21.11
N LEU A 321 23.86 4.76 -20.45
CA LEU A 321 23.72 5.62 -19.26
C LEU A 321 24.56 5.12 -18.08
N LEU A 322 24.62 3.81 -17.84
CA LEU A 322 25.48 3.24 -16.80
C LEU A 322 26.95 3.56 -17.08
N LEU A 323 27.43 3.36 -18.30
CA LEU A 323 28.80 3.66 -18.70
C LEU A 323 29.19 5.11 -18.42
N LEU A 324 28.29 6.06 -18.73
CA LEU A 324 28.51 7.47 -18.40
C LEU A 324 28.50 7.76 -16.90
N CYS A 325 27.91 6.89 -16.07
CA CYS A 325 27.87 7.06 -14.61
C CYS A 325 29.04 6.38 -13.89
N LEU A 326 29.73 5.41 -14.51
CA LEU A 326 30.80 4.62 -13.87
C LEU A 326 31.92 5.51 -13.28
N PRO A 327 32.51 6.49 -14.00
CA PRO A 327 33.56 7.33 -13.43
C PRO A 327 33.08 8.12 -12.21
N VAL A 328 31.85 8.66 -12.28
CA VAL A 328 31.23 9.42 -11.17
C VAL A 328 30.95 8.51 -9.98
N SER A 329 30.50 7.28 -10.22
CA SER A 329 30.29 6.27 -9.18
C SER A 329 31.59 5.91 -8.46
N ALA A 330 32.69 5.75 -9.21
CA ALA A 330 34.00 5.48 -8.65
C ALA A 330 34.50 6.63 -7.77
N TRP A 331 34.34 7.88 -8.23
CA TRP A 331 34.68 9.07 -7.42
C TRP A 331 33.84 9.17 -6.15
N LEU A 332 32.54 8.88 -6.24
CA LEU A 332 31.63 8.86 -5.10
C LEU A 332 32.11 7.85 -4.05
N SER A 333 32.34 6.60 -4.45
CA SER A 333 32.75 5.53 -3.52
C SER A 333 34.04 5.88 -2.76
N LEU A 334 35.01 6.52 -3.43
CA LEU A 334 36.26 6.97 -2.80
C LEU A 334 36.07 8.18 -1.87
N ARG A 335 35.31 9.20 -2.29
CA ARG A 335 35.08 10.38 -1.44
C ARG A 335 34.15 10.10 -0.28
N GLU A 336 33.17 9.22 -0.45
CA GLU A 336 32.26 8.78 0.60
C GLU A 336 33.01 8.16 1.78
N THR A 337 34.03 7.33 1.50
CA THR A 337 34.88 6.72 2.52
C THR A 337 35.76 7.76 3.22
N GLU A 338 36.43 8.63 2.45
CA GLU A 338 37.24 9.73 3.00
C GLU A 338 36.44 10.66 3.92
N PHE A 339 35.24 11.06 3.49
CA PHE A 339 34.35 11.94 4.26
C PHE A 339 33.83 11.27 5.53
N LEU A 340 33.62 9.96 5.54
CA LEU A 340 33.19 9.23 6.74
C LEU A 340 34.32 9.03 7.74
N GLU A 341 35.55 8.76 7.29
CA GLU A 341 36.70 8.54 8.16
C GLU A 341 37.12 9.83 8.91
N ASN A 342 37.03 10.99 8.25
CA ASN A 342 37.42 12.30 8.81
C ASN A 342 36.27 13.33 8.72
N SER A 343 35.07 12.96 9.21
CA SER A 343 33.85 13.76 9.07
C SER A 343 33.93 15.18 9.63
N ARG A 344 34.72 15.39 10.70
CA ARG A 344 34.92 16.72 11.32
C ARG A 344 35.68 17.67 10.39
N ASP A 345 36.76 17.20 9.78
CA ASP A 345 37.64 18.01 8.96
C ASP A 345 37.01 18.28 7.58
N HIS A 346 36.17 17.36 7.10
CA HIS A 346 35.47 17.46 5.82
C HIS A 346 34.00 17.85 5.93
N MET A 347 33.55 18.48 7.02
CA MET A 347 32.13 18.81 7.24
C MET A 347 31.53 19.63 6.09
N ALA A 348 32.21 20.66 5.60
CA ALA A 348 31.72 21.49 4.50
C ALA A 348 31.60 20.71 3.17
N SER A 349 32.50 19.77 2.91
CA SER A 349 32.46 18.89 1.73
C SER A 349 31.38 17.83 1.86
N SER A 350 31.21 17.27 3.07
CA SER A 350 30.15 16.31 3.39
C SER A 350 28.76 16.93 3.22
N LEU A 351 28.57 18.19 3.66
CA LEU A 351 27.31 18.92 3.46
C LEU A 351 27.04 19.23 1.99
N ARG A 352 28.08 19.53 1.19
CA ARG A 352 27.94 19.69 -0.26
C ARG A 352 27.48 18.39 -0.92
N LEU A 353 28.08 17.26 -0.58
CA LEU A 353 27.65 15.96 -1.08
C LEU A 353 26.22 15.63 -0.64
N TYR A 354 25.88 15.89 0.63
CA TYR A 354 24.53 15.67 1.17
C TYR A 354 23.45 16.46 0.40
N GLN A 355 23.74 17.71 0.05
CA GLN A 355 22.82 18.56 -0.70
C GLN A 355 22.80 18.27 -2.20
N SER A 356 23.77 17.51 -2.70
CA SER A 356 23.90 17.17 -4.11
C SER A 356 22.85 16.13 -4.56
N PRO A 357 22.56 16.04 -5.86
CA PRO A 357 21.76 14.95 -6.42
C PRO A 357 22.48 13.58 -6.38
N LEU A 358 23.77 13.55 -6.01
CA LEU A 358 24.59 12.33 -5.99
C LEU A 358 24.45 11.53 -4.69
N LEU A 359 23.66 12.01 -3.73
CA LEU A 359 23.55 11.42 -2.41
C LEU A 359 23.02 9.98 -2.48
N ARG A 360 23.83 9.01 -2.03
CA ARG A 360 23.38 7.64 -1.78
C ARG A 360 22.69 7.51 -0.43
N GLU A 361 21.60 6.74 -0.37
CA GLU A 361 20.82 6.55 0.86
C GLU A 361 21.66 5.90 1.98
N ASN A 362 22.52 4.94 1.62
CA ASN A 362 23.41 4.28 2.56
C ASN A 362 24.36 5.28 3.24
N TRP A 363 25.04 6.11 2.44
CA TRP A 363 25.93 7.13 2.95
C TRP A 363 25.19 8.19 3.77
N MET A 364 24.02 8.66 3.30
CA MET A 364 23.16 9.60 4.04
C MET A 364 22.87 9.12 5.47
N ARG A 365 22.52 7.84 5.63
CA ARG A 365 22.25 7.24 6.96
C ARG A 365 23.49 7.21 7.83
N MET A 366 24.64 6.84 7.27
CA MET A 366 25.91 6.80 8.00
C MET A 366 26.34 8.20 8.43
N PHE A 367 26.27 9.18 7.54
CA PHE A 367 26.59 10.58 7.82
C PHE A 367 25.69 11.16 8.92
N LEU A 368 24.37 10.95 8.85
CA LEU A 368 23.45 11.45 9.88
C LEU A 368 23.72 10.81 11.26
N ARG A 369 24.05 9.52 11.29
CA ARG A 369 24.45 8.84 12.54
C ARG A 369 25.73 9.42 13.12
N ASP A 370 26.75 9.64 12.29
CA ASP A 370 27.98 10.28 12.75
C ASP A 370 27.73 11.71 13.24
N LEU A 371 26.96 12.50 12.46
CA LEU A 371 26.61 13.89 12.80
C LEU A 371 25.91 13.99 14.17
N LEU A 372 25.05 13.03 14.52
CA LEU A 372 24.39 12.97 15.82
C LEU A 372 25.35 12.78 17.01
N LEU A 373 26.50 12.14 16.78
CA LEU A 373 27.58 11.97 17.77
C LEU A 373 28.47 13.22 17.90
N GLN A 374 28.32 14.20 17.00
CA GLN A 374 29.13 15.41 17.00
C GLN A 374 28.62 16.49 18.01
N PRO A 375 29.51 17.41 18.44
CA PRO A 375 29.15 18.59 19.23
C PRO A 375 27.98 19.39 18.66
N LYS A 376 27.22 20.07 19.54
CA LYS A 376 26.02 20.83 19.15
C LYS A 376 26.32 21.92 18.12
N GLU A 377 27.49 22.54 18.19
CA GLU A 377 27.92 23.60 17.29
C GLU A 377 28.04 23.11 15.84
N LEU A 378 28.63 21.92 15.64
CA LEU A 378 28.75 21.30 14.32
C LEU A 378 27.39 20.85 13.78
N ARG A 379 26.53 20.35 14.66
CA ARG A 379 25.15 19.99 14.32
C ARG A 379 24.33 21.21 13.89
N GLN A 380 24.46 22.33 14.60
CA GLN A 380 23.81 23.59 14.23
C GLN A 380 24.34 24.13 12.90
N PHE A 381 25.67 24.13 12.70
CA PHE A 381 26.28 24.53 11.43
C PHE A 381 25.74 23.73 10.24
N ALA A 382 25.61 22.40 10.40
CA ALA A 382 25.02 21.54 9.39
C ALA A 382 23.56 21.94 9.09
N ALA A 383 22.72 22.14 10.11
CA ALA A 383 21.33 22.55 9.91
C ALA A 383 21.20 23.95 9.30
N ASP A 384 22.03 24.91 9.68
CA ASP A 384 22.01 26.26 9.12
C ASP A 384 22.41 26.26 7.64
N ALA A 385 23.36 25.40 7.26
CA ALA A 385 23.71 25.19 5.85
C ALA A 385 22.55 24.61 5.01
N SER A 386 21.54 24.01 5.65
CA SER A 386 20.34 23.45 4.99
C SER A 386 19.18 24.45 4.80
N MET A 387 19.37 25.73 5.16
CA MET A 387 18.33 26.75 5.11
C MET A 387 17.99 27.18 3.67
N SER A 388 17.26 26.32 2.96
CA SER A 388 16.46 26.72 1.80
C SER A 388 15.13 27.33 2.29
N PRO A 389 14.66 28.44 1.67
CA PRO A 389 13.38 29.06 2.01
C PRO A 389 12.15 28.22 1.62
N VAL A 390 12.33 27.13 0.87
CA VAL A 390 11.24 26.23 0.47
C VAL A 390 11.46 24.84 1.08
N PRO A 391 10.62 24.42 2.05
CA PRO A 391 10.70 23.08 2.63
C PRO A 391 10.04 22.09 1.65
N ALA A 392 10.85 21.48 0.77
CA ALA A 392 10.36 20.52 -0.24
C ALA A 392 11.05 19.15 -0.21
N ASP A 393 12.10 18.98 0.59
CA ASP A 393 12.98 17.79 0.50
C ASP A 393 13.10 17.04 1.84
N PRO A 394 12.78 15.72 1.88
CA PRO A 394 13.03 14.84 3.03
C PRO A 394 14.43 14.98 3.62
N ARG A 395 15.45 15.14 2.76
CA ARG A 395 16.86 15.22 3.14
C ARG A 395 17.14 16.43 4.02
N GLN A 396 16.55 17.57 3.67
CA GLN A 396 16.70 18.81 4.44
C GLN A 396 15.98 18.71 5.79
N ALA A 397 14.80 18.10 5.81
CA ALA A 397 14.06 17.90 7.05
C ALA A 397 14.82 16.99 8.03
N LEU A 398 15.47 15.92 7.55
CA LEU A 398 16.34 15.07 8.37
C LEU A 398 17.54 15.83 8.94
N LEU A 399 18.17 16.70 8.15
CA LEU A 399 19.29 17.51 8.63
C LEU A 399 18.87 18.54 9.69
N ARG A 400 17.71 19.18 9.49
CA ARG A 400 17.14 20.13 10.47
C ARG A 400 16.83 19.45 11.80
N LEU A 401 16.31 18.21 11.75
CA LEU A 401 16.12 17.39 12.94
C LEU A 401 17.48 17.13 13.62
N ALA A 402 18.45 16.60 12.88
CA ALA A 402 19.78 16.28 13.42
C ALA A 402 20.49 17.47 14.07
N GLY A 403 20.31 18.67 13.50
CA GLY A 403 20.93 19.91 13.98
C GLY A 403 20.34 20.50 15.26
N ALA A 404 19.21 19.99 15.75
CA ALA A 404 18.46 20.55 16.87
C ALA A 404 18.19 22.08 16.73
N ALA A 405 18.11 22.57 15.48
CA ALA A 405 17.74 23.93 15.19
C ALA A 405 16.31 24.20 15.67
N SER A 406 15.95 25.47 15.92
CA SER A 406 14.57 25.81 16.26
C SER A 406 13.67 25.50 15.06
N ILE A 407 13.02 24.35 15.09
CA ILE A 407 12.04 23.99 14.05
C ILE A 407 10.82 24.88 14.23
N GLU A 408 10.44 25.55 13.15
CA GLU A 408 9.27 26.42 13.13
C GLU A 408 8.01 25.65 13.55
N ARG A 409 7.13 26.35 14.26
CA ARG A 409 5.86 25.78 14.70
C ARG A 409 5.04 25.37 13.48
N PHE A 410 4.56 24.13 13.46
CA PHE A 410 3.81 23.54 12.33
C PHE A 410 4.63 23.36 11.06
N TYR A 411 5.93 23.08 11.18
CA TYR A 411 6.72 22.60 10.05
C TYR A 411 6.04 21.37 9.40
N PRO A 412 5.83 21.33 8.06
CA PRO A 412 4.96 20.35 7.39
C PRO A 412 5.62 18.96 7.23
N PHE A 413 6.01 18.35 8.35
CA PHE A 413 6.54 16.98 8.40
C PHE A 413 5.61 15.94 7.76
N PRO A 414 4.26 15.99 7.91
CA PRO A 414 3.41 14.97 7.30
C PRO A 414 3.53 14.93 5.77
N LEU A 415 3.83 16.08 5.15
CA LEU A 415 4.04 16.18 3.70
C LEU A 415 5.46 15.80 3.28
N ILE A 416 6.48 16.24 4.03
CA ILE A 416 7.89 16.14 3.64
C ILE A 416 8.53 14.83 4.11
N LEU A 417 8.15 14.34 5.29
CA LEU A 417 8.65 13.11 5.91
C LEU A 417 7.47 12.24 6.35
N PRO A 418 6.67 11.68 5.41
CA PRO A 418 5.46 10.92 5.76
C PRO A 418 5.75 9.62 6.53
N ARG A 419 6.89 8.96 6.27
CA ARG A 419 7.27 7.69 6.91
C ARG A 419 8.71 7.73 7.46
N PRO A 420 8.98 8.55 8.48
CA PRO A 420 10.34 8.83 8.93
C PRO A 420 11.07 7.61 9.52
N TRP A 421 10.35 6.58 10.00
CA TRP A 421 10.91 5.32 10.49
C TRP A 421 11.55 4.44 9.40
N GLN A 422 11.29 4.70 8.11
CA GLN A 422 11.94 3.99 7.00
C GLN A 422 13.45 4.21 6.97
N TYR A 423 13.94 5.36 7.47
CA TYR A 423 15.35 5.71 7.48
C TYR A 423 16.18 4.99 8.56
N ARG A 424 15.53 4.35 9.56
CA ARG A 424 16.19 3.61 10.66
C ARG A 424 17.22 4.43 11.46
N LEU A 425 16.83 5.67 11.79
CA LEU A 425 17.60 6.63 12.59
C LEU A 425 16.85 6.91 13.90
N THR A 426 17.02 6.05 14.91
CA THR A 426 16.25 6.06 16.17
C THR A 426 16.35 7.40 16.90
N GLU A 427 17.54 7.98 16.98
CA GLU A 427 17.81 9.23 17.68
C GLU A 427 17.07 10.42 17.05
N LEU A 428 16.87 10.42 15.73
CA LEU A 428 16.06 11.43 15.05
C LEU A 428 14.58 11.24 15.34
N MET A 429 14.13 9.99 15.51
CA MET A 429 12.73 9.71 15.77
C MET A 429 12.34 10.13 17.18
N GLU A 430 13.23 9.95 18.15
CA GLU A 430 13.06 10.48 19.51
C GLU A 430 12.93 12.01 19.50
N GLN A 431 13.77 12.71 18.72
CA GLN A 431 13.70 14.17 18.58
C GLN A 431 12.39 14.62 17.92
N LEU A 432 11.97 13.97 16.83
CA LEU A 432 10.71 14.26 16.15
C LEU A 432 9.52 14.02 17.09
N THR A 433 9.55 12.94 17.87
CA THR A 433 8.53 12.62 18.87
C THR A 433 8.44 13.69 19.94
N ALA A 434 9.57 14.15 20.48
CA ALA A 434 9.62 15.22 21.48
C ALA A 434 9.07 16.57 20.95
N ILE A 435 9.26 16.86 19.65
CA ILE A 435 8.68 18.05 19.01
C ILE A 435 7.16 17.95 18.96
N TYR A 436 6.63 16.81 18.51
CA TYR A 436 5.19 16.59 18.44
C TYR A 436 4.55 16.52 19.82
N GLU A 437 5.20 15.93 20.81
CA GLU A 437 4.80 15.95 22.21
C GLU A 437 4.66 17.39 22.74
N LYS A 438 5.59 18.27 22.40
CA LYS A 438 5.51 19.69 22.77
C LYS A 438 4.37 20.43 22.06
N TRP A 439 4.11 20.13 20.80
CA TRP A 439 3.09 20.82 19.99
C TRP A 439 1.69 20.24 20.10
N PHE A 440 1.54 19.01 20.62
CA PHE A 440 0.28 18.27 20.60
C PHE A 440 -0.91 19.05 21.20
N PRO A 441 -0.80 19.70 22.39
CA PRO A 441 -1.92 20.46 22.94
C PRO A 441 -2.36 21.61 22.04
N ASP A 442 -1.40 22.23 21.36
CA ASP A 442 -1.66 23.32 20.43
C ASP A 442 -2.24 22.84 19.10
N LEU A 443 -1.81 21.67 18.61
CA LEU A 443 -2.38 21.00 17.42
C LEU A 443 -3.85 20.62 17.63
N VAL A 444 -4.19 20.14 18.84
CA VAL A 444 -5.57 19.83 19.23
C VAL A 444 -6.42 21.12 19.24
N ARG A 445 -5.90 22.21 19.81
CA ARG A 445 -6.61 23.52 19.83
C ARG A 445 -6.82 24.10 18.43
N SER A 446 -5.83 23.98 17.56
CA SER A 446 -5.89 24.51 16.19
C SER A 446 -6.53 23.56 15.18
N ARG A 447 -6.92 22.35 15.59
CA ARG A 447 -7.56 21.30 14.76
C ARG A 447 -6.77 20.96 13.49
N GLN A 448 -5.45 20.86 13.61
CA GLN A 448 -4.57 20.47 12.51
C GLN A 448 -4.61 18.95 12.29
N HIS A 449 -5.67 18.46 11.62
CA HIS A 449 -5.98 17.04 11.52
C HIS A 449 -4.85 16.18 10.93
N GLU A 450 -4.16 16.65 9.89
CA GLU A 450 -3.05 15.91 9.27
C GLU A 450 -1.87 15.71 10.23
N HIS A 451 -1.54 16.75 10.99
CA HIS A 451 -0.49 16.68 12.02
C HIS A 451 -0.90 15.81 13.22
N LEU A 452 -2.18 15.77 13.58
CA LEU A 452 -2.68 14.90 14.65
C LEU A 452 -2.63 13.43 14.26
N ASP A 453 -3.03 13.08 13.03
CA ASP A 453 -2.89 11.72 12.48
C ASP A 453 -1.42 11.28 12.49
N TYR A 454 -0.54 12.15 12.00
CA TYR A 454 0.90 11.91 11.98
C TYR A 454 1.50 11.75 13.39
N ALA A 455 1.08 12.60 14.33
CA ALA A 455 1.50 12.53 15.73
C ALA A 455 1.09 11.20 16.39
N LEU A 456 -0.17 10.77 16.20
CA LEU A 456 -0.64 9.49 16.73
C LEU A 456 0.15 8.31 16.15
N GLU A 457 0.51 8.36 14.86
CA GLU A 457 1.35 7.33 14.23
C GLU A 457 2.78 7.29 14.79
N LEU A 458 3.34 8.46 15.12
CA LEU A 458 4.62 8.55 15.81
C LEU A 458 4.51 8.02 17.25
N PHE A 459 3.46 8.38 17.98
CA PHE A 459 3.25 7.98 19.37
C PHE A 459 2.93 6.50 19.51
N ILE A 460 2.35 5.88 18.49
CA ILE A 460 2.29 4.42 18.41
C ILE A 460 3.72 3.89 18.51
N ARG A 461 4.68 4.36 17.71
CA ARG A 461 6.03 3.78 17.63
C ARG A 461 7.00 4.21 18.74
N TYR A 462 6.88 5.44 19.23
CA TYR A 462 7.73 6.03 20.29
C TYR A 462 6.90 6.63 21.43
N PRO A 463 6.13 5.82 22.16
CA PRO A 463 5.28 6.28 23.25
C PRO A 463 6.07 6.73 24.48
N THR A 464 5.62 7.85 25.07
CA THR A 464 6.11 8.36 26.36
C THR A 464 4.95 8.50 27.34
N SER A 465 5.26 8.54 28.65
CA SER A 465 4.22 8.74 29.68
C SER A 465 3.51 10.09 29.55
N LEU A 466 4.23 11.14 29.15
CA LEU A 466 3.68 12.47 28.92
C LEU A 466 2.77 12.50 27.69
N LEU A 467 3.09 11.78 26.63
CA LEU A 467 2.21 11.60 25.48
C LEU A 467 0.89 10.93 25.86
N ILE A 468 0.93 9.86 26.65
CA ILE A 468 -0.29 9.20 27.10
C ILE A 468 -1.15 10.16 27.93
N ASN A 469 -0.55 10.99 28.80
CA ASN A 469 -1.28 12.03 29.54
C ASN A 469 -2.04 12.96 28.60
N GLN A 470 -1.37 13.45 27.56
CA GLN A 470 -1.96 14.38 26.60
C GLN A 470 -3.06 13.72 25.75
N VAL A 471 -2.88 12.48 25.31
CA VAL A 471 -3.89 11.72 24.57
C VAL A 471 -5.13 11.44 25.44
N VAL A 472 -4.95 11.09 26.72
CA VAL A 472 -6.04 10.91 27.69
C VAL A 472 -6.78 12.22 27.96
N GLU A 473 -6.06 13.34 28.10
CA GLU A 473 -6.64 14.68 28.30
C GLU A 473 -7.50 15.11 27.10
N HIS A 474 -7.03 14.83 25.88
CA HIS A 474 -7.69 15.22 24.63
C HIS A 474 -8.53 14.11 24.00
N PHE A 475 -8.76 13.01 24.73
CA PHE A 475 -9.49 11.82 24.26
C PHE A 475 -10.82 12.15 23.56
N PRO A 476 -11.70 13.05 24.08
CA PRO A 476 -12.99 13.32 23.45
C PRO A 476 -12.88 13.84 22.01
N LEU A 477 -11.86 14.65 21.70
CA LEU A 477 -11.64 15.14 20.34
C LEU A 477 -11.08 14.03 19.46
N LEU A 478 -10.08 13.30 19.97
CA LEU A 478 -9.37 12.25 19.23
C LEU A 478 -10.31 11.09 18.90
N ILE A 479 -11.13 10.63 19.85
CA ILE A 479 -12.03 9.50 19.61
C ILE A 479 -13.06 9.83 18.54
N HIS A 480 -13.49 11.08 18.41
CA HIS A 480 -14.49 11.45 17.41
C HIS A 480 -13.90 11.75 16.03
N HIS A 481 -12.71 12.36 15.94
CA HIS A 481 -12.11 12.79 14.67
C HIS A 481 -10.95 11.93 14.15
N HIS A 482 -10.29 11.17 15.02
CA HIS A 482 -9.06 10.41 14.74
C HIS A 482 -9.17 8.97 15.26
N PHE A 483 -10.31 8.32 15.01
CA PHE A 483 -10.70 7.07 15.66
C PHE A 483 -9.76 5.91 15.34
N ASP A 484 -9.47 5.64 14.07
CA ASP A 484 -8.66 4.49 13.68
C ASP A 484 -7.25 4.58 14.29
N GLN A 485 -6.63 5.76 14.21
CA GLN A 485 -5.30 5.99 14.76
C GLN A 485 -5.29 5.95 16.29
N LEU A 486 -6.33 6.49 16.95
CA LEU A 486 -6.46 6.42 18.41
C LEU A 486 -6.67 4.98 18.89
N LEU A 487 -7.54 4.21 18.24
CA LEU A 487 -7.78 2.82 18.63
C LEU A 487 -6.53 1.97 18.43
N ASN A 488 -5.83 2.13 17.32
CA ASN A 488 -4.54 1.48 17.08
C ASN A 488 -3.51 1.88 18.16
N LEU A 489 -3.47 3.15 18.57
CA LEU A 489 -2.63 3.60 19.68
C LEU A 489 -2.99 2.91 20.99
N ILE A 490 -4.27 2.80 21.35
CA ILE A 490 -4.70 2.16 22.59
C ILE A 490 -4.45 0.65 22.55
N GLU A 491 -4.62 0.00 21.40
CA GLU A 491 -4.34 -1.43 21.21
C GLU A 491 -2.87 -1.76 21.45
N LYS A 492 -1.98 -0.92 20.89
CA LYS A 492 -0.54 -1.10 21.00
C LYS A 492 -0.03 -0.63 22.36
N VAL A 493 -0.54 0.49 22.86
CA VAL A 493 -0.19 1.14 24.14
C VAL A 493 -1.39 1.09 25.12
N PRO A 494 -1.78 -0.09 25.64
CA PRO A 494 -2.87 -0.19 26.58
C PRO A 494 -2.53 0.43 27.94
N ASP A 495 -3.18 1.53 28.27
CA ASP A 495 -3.07 2.21 29.57
C ASP A 495 -4.43 2.17 30.28
N GLU A 496 -4.40 1.87 31.59
CA GLU A 496 -5.59 1.73 32.43
C GLU A 496 -6.50 2.98 32.39
N ARG A 497 -5.92 4.17 32.20
CA ARG A 497 -6.66 5.43 32.16
C ARG A 497 -7.58 5.56 30.95
N PHE A 498 -7.34 4.79 29.88
CA PHE A 498 -8.25 4.72 28.75
C PHE A 498 -9.54 3.96 29.10
N LEU A 499 -9.53 3.10 30.11
CA LEU A 499 -10.68 2.26 30.44
C LEU A 499 -11.91 3.10 30.80
N GLU A 500 -11.75 4.10 31.69
CA GLU A 500 -12.86 4.99 32.06
C GLU A 500 -13.36 5.80 30.86
N LYS A 501 -12.45 6.28 30.01
CA LYS A 501 -12.78 7.06 28.80
C LYS A 501 -13.55 6.22 27.79
N LEU A 502 -13.10 5.00 27.52
CA LEU A 502 -13.73 4.07 26.60
C LEU A 502 -15.08 3.57 27.13
N LEU A 503 -15.21 3.29 28.44
CA LEU A 503 -16.48 2.94 29.06
C LEU A 503 -17.51 4.08 28.94
N GLY A 504 -17.08 5.32 29.14
CA GLY A 504 -17.95 6.49 28.95
C GLY A 504 -18.39 6.69 27.49
N TYR A 505 -17.52 6.38 26.54
CA TYR A 505 -17.79 6.47 25.10
C TYR A 505 -18.60 5.28 24.56
N TYR A 506 -18.39 4.07 25.09
CA TYR A 506 -18.95 2.84 24.54
C TYR A 506 -20.47 2.88 24.43
N ARG A 507 -20.96 2.44 23.27
CA ARG A 507 -22.39 2.24 22.97
C ARG A 507 -22.54 0.90 22.26
N LYS A 508 -23.74 0.30 22.34
CA LYS A 508 -24.02 -0.97 21.66
C LYS A 508 -23.71 -0.88 20.16
N GLY A 509 -23.08 -1.92 19.62
CA GLY A 509 -22.62 -1.99 18.23
C GLY A 509 -21.26 -1.31 17.95
N GLU A 510 -20.57 -0.73 18.94
CA GLU A 510 -19.17 -0.29 18.77
C GLU A 510 -18.21 -1.48 19.00
N ASN A 511 -18.08 -2.36 18.03
CA ASN A 511 -17.34 -3.62 18.19
C ASN A 511 -15.83 -3.42 18.41
N SER A 512 -15.19 -2.52 17.67
CA SER A 512 -13.76 -2.23 17.85
C SER A 512 -13.47 -1.65 19.24
N VAL A 513 -14.37 -0.79 19.75
CA VAL A 513 -14.28 -0.24 21.12
C VAL A 513 -14.49 -1.35 22.15
N ARG A 514 -15.46 -2.26 21.93
CA ARG A 514 -15.69 -3.42 22.80
C ARG A 514 -14.45 -4.31 22.87
N GLN A 515 -13.85 -4.63 21.73
CA GLN A 515 -12.65 -5.47 21.66
C GLN A 515 -11.51 -4.86 22.48
N LEU A 516 -11.27 -3.55 22.33
CA LEU A 516 -10.28 -2.84 23.14
C LEU A 516 -10.63 -2.77 24.62
N LEU A 517 -11.90 -2.58 24.98
CA LEU A 517 -12.35 -2.63 26.36
C LEU A 517 -12.09 -4.01 26.98
N CYS A 518 -12.43 -5.09 26.27
CA CYS A 518 -12.15 -6.45 26.72
C CYS A 518 -10.65 -6.66 26.89
N LEU A 519 -9.82 -6.24 25.93
CA LEU A 519 -8.37 -6.28 26.02
C LEU A 519 -7.88 -5.55 27.27
N LEU A 520 -8.23 -4.28 27.46
CA LEU A 520 -7.81 -3.48 28.62
C LEU A 520 -8.30 -4.08 29.94
N CYS A 521 -9.54 -4.58 30.01
CA CYS A 521 -10.06 -5.23 31.20
C CYS A 521 -9.24 -6.46 31.58
N LEU A 522 -8.85 -7.28 30.61
CA LEU A 522 -8.02 -8.46 30.85
C LEU A 522 -6.62 -8.08 31.31
N LEU A 523 -5.98 -7.15 30.58
CA LEU A 523 -4.62 -6.71 30.89
C LEU A 523 -4.50 -6.10 32.28
N HIS A 524 -5.51 -5.35 32.73
CA HIS A 524 -5.50 -4.68 34.03
C HIS A 524 -6.29 -5.43 35.12
N GLY A 525 -6.73 -6.68 34.88
CA GLY A 525 -7.44 -7.49 35.88
C GLY A 525 -8.81 -6.94 36.31
N LYS A 526 -9.49 -6.21 35.42
CA LYS A 526 -10.79 -5.56 35.64
C LYS A 526 -11.92 -6.20 34.84
N GLU A 527 -11.98 -7.53 34.84
CA GLU A 527 -13.00 -8.30 34.12
C GLU A 527 -14.44 -7.91 34.49
N HIS A 528 -14.66 -7.46 35.72
CA HIS A 528 -15.96 -6.96 36.20
C HIS A 528 -16.50 -5.75 35.42
N LEU A 529 -15.65 -5.04 34.66
CA LEU A 529 -16.04 -3.90 33.82
C LEU A 529 -16.31 -4.28 32.35
N MET A 530 -16.18 -5.56 32.00
CA MET A 530 -16.45 -6.01 30.63
C MET A 530 -17.93 -5.81 30.25
N PRO A 531 -18.21 -5.33 29.03
CA PRO A 531 -19.59 -5.26 28.54
C PRO A 531 -20.24 -6.65 28.51
N SER A 532 -21.43 -6.79 29.11
CA SER A 532 -22.15 -8.06 29.27
C SER A 532 -23.00 -8.48 28.07
N ASP A 533 -22.98 -7.73 26.97
CA ASP A 533 -23.74 -8.06 25.76
C ASP A 533 -23.09 -9.25 25.04
N GLU A 534 -23.93 -10.17 24.50
CA GLU A 534 -23.64 -11.51 23.93
C GLU A 534 -22.24 -11.75 23.33
N GLU A 535 -21.81 -13.02 23.37
CA GLU A 535 -20.48 -13.55 23.00
C GLU A 535 -19.67 -12.64 22.09
N VAL A 536 -18.40 -12.43 22.45
CA VAL A 536 -17.47 -11.70 21.60
C VAL A 536 -17.24 -12.52 20.32
N VAL A 537 -18.11 -12.35 19.33
CA VAL A 537 -17.94 -12.92 18.01
C VAL A 537 -16.85 -12.10 17.34
N PHE A 538 -15.61 -12.58 17.44
CA PHE A 538 -14.44 -12.03 16.74
C PHE A 538 -14.46 -12.34 15.23
N ARG A 539 -15.58 -12.82 14.68
CA ARG A 539 -15.74 -12.97 13.22
C ARG A 539 -15.89 -11.59 12.60
N GLN A 540 -15.31 -11.40 11.43
CA GLN A 540 -15.62 -10.25 10.58
C GLN A 540 -17.14 -10.21 10.41
N GLU A 541 -17.76 -9.11 10.84
CA GLU A 541 -19.17 -8.93 10.64
C GLU A 541 -19.42 -8.85 9.14
N VAL A 542 -20.25 -9.77 8.63
CA VAL A 542 -20.70 -9.77 7.23
C VAL A 542 -21.44 -8.46 6.90
N VAL A 543 -22.00 -7.79 7.91
CA VAL A 543 -22.71 -6.52 7.77
C VAL A 543 -21.72 -5.35 7.76
N PRO A 544 -21.64 -4.55 6.68
CA PRO A 544 -20.75 -3.39 6.63
C PRO A 544 -21.20 -2.32 7.62
N HIS A 545 -20.25 -1.56 8.15
CA HIS A 545 -20.51 -0.47 9.11
C HIS A 545 -20.02 0.87 8.55
N VAL A 546 -20.72 1.94 8.91
CA VAL A 546 -20.35 3.32 8.57
C VAL A 546 -20.29 4.17 9.82
N ARG A 547 -19.28 5.03 9.87
CA ARG A 547 -19.08 5.96 10.96
C ARG A 547 -19.74 7.30 10.66
N ILE A 548 -20.68 7.74 11.49
CA ILE A 548 -21.46 8.97 11.24
C ILE A 548 -21.27 9.96 12.38
N PHE A 549 -20.97 11.22 12.00
CA PHE A 549 -20.78 12.35 12.90
C PHE A 549 -22.10 13.09 13.18
N CYS A 550 -22.45 13.23 14.46
CA CYS A 550 -23.63 13.98 14.90
C CYS A 550 -23.32 15.47 15.02
N GLN A 551 -24.01 16.32 14.26
CA GLN A 551 -23.82 17.78 14.32
C GLN A 551 -24.23 18.41 15.67
N LYS A 552 -25.21 17.81 16.37
CA LYS A 552 -25.75 18.35 17.64
C LYS A 552 -24.83 18.11 18.83
N CYS A 553 -24.38 16.86 19.03
CA CYS A 553 -23.53 16.49 20.16
C CYS A 553 -22.05 16.33 19.80
N GLN A 554 -21.68 16.51 18.53
CA GLN A 554 -20.32 16.37 18.00
C GLN A 554 -19.67 14.99 18.25
N SER A 555 -20.49 13.96 18.52
CA SER A 555 -20.02 12.59 18.66
C SER A 555 -20.16 11.80 17.37
N ALA A 556 -19.19 10.92 17.09
CA ALA A 556 -19.24 9.96 15.99
C ALA A 556 -19.33 8.53 16.51
N TYR A 557 -20.09 7.67 15.83
CA TYR A 557 -20.33 6.25 16.16
C TYR A 557 -20.50 5.41 14.89
N HIS A 558 -20.31 4.09 14.99
CA HIS A 558 -20.52 3.13 13.92
C HIS A 558 -21.98 2.67 13.86
N TYR A 559 -22.53 2.63 12.65
CA TYR A 559 -23.88 2.14 12.40
C TYR A 559 -23.82 1.03 11.36
N PRO A 560 -24.52 -0.10 11.58
CA PRO A 560 -24.61 -1.16 10.59
C PRO A 560 -25.37 -0.66 9.37
N ILE A 561 -24.87 -1.00 8.19
CA ILE A 561 -25.48 -0.72 6.91
C ILE A 561 -26.23 -1.96 6.47
N GLN A 562 -27.55 -1.91 6.50
CA GLN A 562 -28.38 -2.99 5.94
C GLN A 562 -28.47 -2.88 4.42
N LYS A 563 -28.75 -1.67 3.92
CA LYS A 563 -28.81 -1.35 2.49
C LYS A 563 -28.30 0.06 2.23
N LEU A 564 -27.32 0.19 1.35
CA LEU A 564 -26.79 1.46 0.85
C LEU A 564 -26.89 1.48 -0.67
N TYR A 565 -27.59 2.49 -1.18
CA TYR A 565 -27.75 2.73 -2.60
C TYR A 565 -26.68 3.70 -3.10
N ILE A 566 -26.09 3.38 -4.25
CA ILE A 566 -24.99 4.13 -4.87
C ILE A 566 -25.41 4.49 -6.31
N ASP A 567 -25.16 5.72 -6.77
CA ASP A 567 -25.46 6.10 -8.15
C ASP A 567 -24.67 5.25 -9.15
N ALA A 568 -25.39 4.44 -9.93
CA ALA A 568 -24.82 3.51 -10.89
C ALA A 568 -23.95 4.22 -11.95
N GLU A 569 -24.38 5.39 -12.42
CA GLU A 569 -23.71 6.12 -13.51
C GLU A 569 -22.31 6.60 -13.11
N LEU A 570 -22.11 7.00 -11.85
CA LEU A 570 -20.81 7.50 -11.40
C LEU A 570 -19.77 6.39 -11.25
N VAL A 571 -20.22 5.19 -10.86
CA VAL A 571 -19.37 4.00 -10.82
C VAL A 571 -18.92 3.64 -12.24
N GLU A 572 -19.80 3.75 -13.24
CA GLU A 572 -19.48 3.50 -14.64
C GLU A 572 -18.54 4.55 -15.25
N GLN A 573 -18.76 5.82 -14.91
CA GLN A 573 -17.89 6.94 -15.30
C GLN A 573 -16.56 6.98 -14.53
N ARG A 574 -16.35 6.05 -13.59
CA ARG A 574 -15.16 5.94 -12.73
C ARG A 574 -14.85 7.23 -11.96
N ARG A 575 -15.89 7.92 -11.47
CA ARG A 575 -15.75 9.14 -10.68
C ARG A 575 -15.83 8.84 -9.19
N LEU A 576 -15.05 9.58 -8.39
CA LEU A 576 -15.07 9.46 -6.94
C LEU A 576 -16.43 9.89 -6.37
N LEU A 577 -16.95 9.09 -5.44
CA LEU A 577 -18.25 9.28 -4.81
C LEU A 577 -18.25 10.47 -3.84
N GLN A 578 -19.32 11.25 -3.87
CA GLN A 578 -19.66 12.29 -2.90
C GLN A 578 -20.86 11.88 -2.04
N ASP A 579 -21.14 12.62 -0.96
CA ASP A 579 -22.26 12.29 -0.06
C ASP A 579 -23.62 12.29 -0.78
N GLN A 580 -23.79 13.15 -1.79
CA GLN A 580 -25.04 13.23 -2.56
C GLN A 580 -25.30 12.00 -3.44
N ASP A 581 -24.25 11.22 -3.73
CA ASP A 581 -24.27 10.04 -4.60
C ASP A 581 -24.57 8.74 -3.83
N LEU A 582 -24.72 8.86 -2.51
CA LEU A 582 -25.04 7.78 -1.59
C LEU A 582 -26.41 8.01 -0.97
N TRP A 583 -27.22 6.96 -0.87
CA TRP A 583 -28.51 7.05 -0.20
C TRP A 583 -28.80 5.81 0.64
N MET A 584 -29.20 6.06 1.88
CA MET A 584 -29.64 5.03 2.80
C MET A 584 -31.05 5.40 3.28
N PRO A 585 -32.05 4.53 3.10
CA PRO A 585 -33.44 4.82 3.47
C PRO A 585 -33.67 4.78 4.99
N ASP A 586 -32.81 4.07 5.71
CA ASP A 586 -32.93 3.89 7.16
C ASP A 586 -32.63 5.19 7.89
N LYS A 587 -33.54 5.58 8.78
CA LYS A 587 -33.32 6.72 9.68
C LYS A 587 -32.43 6.27 10.82
N LEU A 588 -31.28 6.93 10.95
CA LEU A 588 -30.38 6.72 12.07
C LEU A 588 -30.60 7.78 13.14
N ASN A 589 -30.60 7.34 14.39
CA ASN A 589 -30.61 8.23 15.55
C ASN A 589 -29.25 8.17 16.23
N CYS A 590 -28.77 9.31 16.71
CA CYS A 590 -27.51 9.39 17.42
C CYS A 590 -27.54 8.52 18.68
N LYS A 591 -26.60 7.57 18.81
CA LYS A 591 -26.46 6.72 20.02
C LYS A 591 -26.24 7.49 21.33
N ASN A 592 -25.89 8.78 21.27
CA ASN A 592 -25.63 9.60 22.45
C ASN A 592 -26.79 10.56 22.79
N CYS A 593 -27.25 11.37 21.82
CA CYS A 593 -28.28 12.39 22.07
C CYS A 593 -29.65 12.07 21.46
N ASN A 594 -29.79 10.92 20.79
CA ASN A 594 -31.00 10.44 20.11
C ASN A 594 -31.56 11.37 19.02
N GLU A 595 -30.77 12.37 18.57
CA GLU A 595 -31.12 13.23 17.43
C GLU A 595 -31.08 12.44 16.12
N GLN A 596 -32.00 12.74 15.20
CA GLN A 596 -31.97 12.16 13.86
C GLN A 596 -30.70 12.61 13.12
N LEU A 597 -29.95 11.64 12.59
CA LEU A 597 -28.70 11.88 11.89
C LEU A 597 -28.94 12.10 10.40
N GLU A 598 -28.18 13.03 9.82
CA GLU A 598 -27.97 13.08 8.38
C GLU A 598 -26.90 12.05 8.00
N PHE A 599 -27.17 11.28 6.94
CA PHE A 599 -26.20 10.35 6.39
C PHE A 599 -25.09 11.14 5.66
N ARG A 600 -24.03 11.46 6.40
CA ARG A 600 -22.81 12.08 5.86
C ARG A 600 -21.63 11.20 6.20
N THR A 601 -20.82 10.91 5.20
CA THR A 601 -19.68 9.99 5.29
C THR A 601 -18.37 10.76 5.20
N ASP A 602 -17.27 10.15 5.63
CA ASP A 602 -15.95 10.73 5.41
C ASP A 602 -15.44 10.40 3.99
N SER A 603 -14.42 11.14 3.54
CA SER A 603 -13.84 10.93 2.21
C SER A 603 -13.15 9.56 2.06
N ARG A 604 -12.57 9.05 3.16
CA ARG A 604 -11.89 7.76 3.20
C ARG A 604 -12.87 6.62 2.92
N PHE A 605 -13.99 6.56 3.63
CA PHE A 605 -15.06 5.58 3.41
C PHE A 605 -15.55 5.60 1.96
N ARG A 606 -15.82 6.79 1.40
CA ARG A 606 -16.28 6.91 0.00
C ARG A 606 -15.25 6.38 -1.01
N SER A 607 -13.97 6.63 -0.77
CA SER A 607 -12.90 6.11 -1.64
C SER A 607 -12.77 4.59 -1.56
N THR A 608 -12.80 4.02 -0.35
CA THR A 608 -12.76 2.57 -0.14
C THR A 608 -13.97 1.88 -0.75
N LEU A 609 -15.18 2.40 -0.48
CA LEU A 609 -16.42 1.89 -1.05
C LEU A 609 -16.39 1.87 -2.58
N PHE A 610 -15.91 2.96 -3.20
CA PHE A 610 -15.78 3.03 -4.65
C PHE A 610 -14.84 1.94 -5.20
N SER A 611 -13.68 1.72 -4.57
CA SER A 611 -12.74 0.66 -4.94
C SER A 611 -13.31 -0.74 -4.74
N GLU A 612 -14.03 -0.99 -3.65
CA GLU A 612 -14.67 -2.28 -3.37
C GLU A 612 -15.76 -2.62 -4.41
N VAL A 613 -16.63 -1.66 -4.72
CA VAL A 613 -17.70 -1.83 -5.73
C VAL A 613 -17.12 -2.07 -7.13
N LEU A 614 -16.05 -1.36 -7.49
CA LEU A 614 -15.39 -1.55 -8.78
C LEU A 614 -14.70 -2.92 -8.87
N THR A 615 -14.04 -3.35 -7.80
CA THR A 615 -13.42 -4.69 -7.70
C THR A 615 -14.48 -5.78 -7.83
N ALA A 616 -15.61 -5.64 -7.14
CA ALA A 616 -16.74 -6.57 -7.22
C ALA A 616 -17.34 -6.72 -8.62
N LYS A 617 -17.30 -5.65 -9.45
CA LYS A 617 -17.71 -5.72 -10.86
C LYS A 617 -16.71 -6.46 -11.75
N MET A 618 -15.42 -6.43 -11.40
CA MET A 618 -14.33 -6.95 -12.26
C MET A 618 -13.91 -8.37 -11.92
N LEU A 619 -14.03 -8.77 -10.65
CA LEU A 619 -13.49 -10.03 -10.14
C LEU A 619 -14.59 -10.95 -9.60
N LYS A 620 -14.29 -12.25 -9.54
CA LYS A 620 -15.11 -13.19 -8.78
C LYS A 620 -14.81 -13.00 -7.30
N LEU A 621 -15.83 -12.60 -6.56
CA LEU A 621 -15.76 -12.48 -5.11
C LEU A 621 -15.79 -13.86 -4.43
N THR A 622 -15.19 -13.94 -3.25
CA THR A 622 -15.41 -15.04 -2.32
C THR A 622 -16.85 -15.02 -1.77
N ASP A 623 -17.33 -16.12 -1.19
CA ASP A 623 -18.70 -16.19 -0.66
C ASP A 623 -18.95 -15.13 0.45
N GLU A 624 -17.98 -14.90 1.33
CA GLU A 624 -18.06 -13.90 2.39
C GLU A 624 -18.09 -12.46 1.84
N GLU A 625 -17.25 -12.15 0.85
CA GLU A 625 -17.26 -10.85 0.18
C GLU A 625 -18.56 -10.63 -0.58
N ALA A 626 -19.07 -11.67 -1.25
CA ALA A 626 -20.33 -11.61 -1.96
C ALA A 626 -21.50 -11.32 -1.01
N GLU A 627 -21.55 -11.96 0.17
CA GLU A 627 -22.56 -11.66 1.20
C GLU A 627 -22.47 -10.22 1.71
N ARG A 628 -21.26 -9.73 2.02
CA ARG A 628 -21.05 -8.33 2.44
C ARG A 628 -21.49 -7.34 1.35
N MET A 629 -21.18 -7.64 0.10
CA MET A 629 -21.53 -6.78 -1.05
C MET A 629 -23.04 -6.73 -1.33
N GLN A 630 -23.86 -7.64 -0.79
CA GLN A 630 -25.33 -7.56 -0.93
C GLN A 630 -25.92 -6.30 -0.28
N ALA A 631 -25.23 -5.74 0.73
CA ALA A 631 -25.63 -4.49 1.36
C ALA A 631 -25.45 -3.26 0.45
N PHE A 632 -24.63 -3.35 -0.59
CA PHE A 632 -24.35 -2.26 -1.52
C PHE A 632 -25.08 -2.48 -2.84
N GLN A 633 -26.03 -1.61 -3.17
CA GLN A 633 -26.86 -1.74 -4.36
C GLN A 633 -26.66 -0.54 -5.29
N LEU A 634 -26.44 -0.81 -6.57
CA LEU A 634 -26.42 0.23 -7.59
C LEU A 634 -27.85 0.64 -7.93
N LEU A 635 -28.07 1.95 -7.95
CA LEU A 635 -29.37 2.55 -8.17
C LEU A 635 -29.24 3.72 -9.14
N GLU A 636 -30.11 3.78 -10.14
CA GLU A 636 -30.26 4.98 -10.94
C GLU A 636 -30.97 6.07 -10.13
N PHE A 637 -30.25 7.14 -9.81
CA PHE A 637 -30.81 8.23 -9.01
C PHE A 637 -31.81 9.07 -9.84
N PRO A 638 -32.94 9.48 -9.23
CA PRO A 638 -34.02 10.16 -9.94
C PRO A 638 -33.62 11.56 -10.40
N ARG A 639 -34.27 12.04 -11.46
CA ARG A 639 -34.03 13.38 -12.01
C ARG A 639 -35.11 14.38 -11.57
N LEU A 640 -34.67 15.51 -11.01
CA LEU A 640 -35.48 16.69 -10.74
C LEU A 640 -35.12 17.80 -11.73
N SER A 641 -36.07 18.26 -12.54
CA SER A 641 -35.82 19.28 -13.57
C SER A 641 -34.64 18.93 -14.50
N ASN A 642 -34.57 17.67 -14.94
CA ASN A 642 -33.49 17.08 -15.75
C ASN A 642 -32.10 17.04 -15.09
N ARG A 643 -31.98 17.34 -13.79
CA ARG A 643 -30.74 17.14 -13.02
C ARG A 643 -30.92 15.96 -12.09
N LYS A 644 -29.95 15.04 -12.08
CA LYS A 644 -29.91 13.96 -11.09
C LYS A 644 -29.86 14.54 -9.68
N CYS A 645 -30.55 13.88 -8.75
CA CYS A 645 -30.56 14.26 -7.36
C CYS A 645 -30.66 13.03 -6.45
N ASN A 646 -30.23 13.20 -5.20
CA ASN A 646 -30.36 12.15 -4.20
C ASN A 646 -31.84 11.73 -4.02
N PRO A 647 -32.16 10.42 -3.97
CA PRO A 647 -33.54 9.93 -3.81
C PRO A 647 -34.26 10.52 -2.60
N GLN A 648 -33.57 10.76 -1.48
CA GLN A 648 -34.19 11.38 -0.30
C GLN A 648 -34.70 12.80 -0.62
N THR A 649 -33.88 13.59 -1.31
CA THR A 649 -34.24 14.95 -1.73
C THR A 649 -35.41 14.92 -2.70
N PHE A 650 -35.38 14.02 -3.68
CA PHE A 650 -36.48 13.82 -4.62
C PHE A 650 -37.80 13.51 -3.91
N LEU A 651 -37.80 12.50 -3.02
CA LEU A 651 -39.00 12.09 -2.29
C LEU A 651 -39.54 13.19 -1.36
N ASN A 652 -38.66 13.95 -0.69
CA ASN A 652 -39.06 15.06 0.18
C ASN A 652 -39.75 16.21 -0.60
N HIS A 653 -39.39 16.40 -1.87
CA HIS A 653 -39.94 17.47 -2.70
C HIS A 653 -41.10 17.01 -3.60
N LEU A 654 -41.25 15.71 -3.84
CA LEU A 654 -42.22 15.14 -4.80
C LEU A 654 -43.65 15.64 -4.53
N ASP A 655 -44.15 15.47 -3.31
CA ASP A 655 -45.54 15.83 -2.96
C ASP A 655 -45.77 17.34 -3.10
N ARG A 656 -44.83 18.16 -2.60
CA ARG A 656 -44.91 19.62 -2.70
C ARG A 656 -44.93 20.10 -4.15
N LEU A 657 -44.15 19.48 -5.03
CA LEU A 657 -44.08 19.84 -6.44
C LEU A 657 -45.34 19.39 -7.20
N LEU A 658 -45.89 18.22 -6.90
CA LEU A 658 -47.14 17.76 -7.50
C LEU A 658 -48.33 18.65 -7.16
N GLU A 659 -48.34 19.26 -5.97
CA GLU A 659 -49.37 20.19 -5.50
C GLU A 659 -49.20 21.62 -6.01
N GLN A 660 -48.02 22.02 -6.48
CA GLN A 660 -47.79 23.36 -7.01
C GLN A 660 -48.62 23.62 -8.28
N SER A 661 -49.29 24.77 -8.30
CA SER A 661 -50.15 25.23 -9.39
C SER A 661 -49.38 25.82 -10.58
N GLN A 662 -48.07 26.06 -10.43
CA GLN A 662 -47.21 26.61 -11.49
C GLN A 662 -46.57 25.54 -12.39
N ILE A 663 -46.66 24.25 -12.05
CA ILE A 663 -46.06 23.15 -12.81
C ILE A 663 -47.05 22.63 -13.86
N THR A 664 -46.58 22.48 -15.09
CA THR A 664 -47.39 21.97 -16.21
C THR A 664 -47.73 20.48 -16.07
N ALA A 665 -48.80 20.02 -16.73
CA ALA A 665 -49.19 18.59 -16.70
C ALA A 665 -48.06 17.66 -17.20
N VAL A 666 -47.29 18.09 -18.20
CA VAL A 666 -46.15 17.35 -18.76
C VAL A 666 -45.01 17.22 -17.75
N GLU A 667 -44.70 18.29 -17.00
CA GLU A 667 -43.68 18.25 -15.95
C GLU A 667 -44.12 17.37 -14.77
N LYS A 668 -45.41 17.40 -14.39
CA LYS A 668 -45.96 16.48 -13.38
C LYS A 668 -45.86 15.03 -13.84
N ALA A 669 -46.13 14.75 -15.12
CA ALA A 669 -45.99 13.42 -15.69
C ALA A 669 -44.52 12.93 -15.64
N ARG A 670 -43.55 13.79 -15.98
CA ARG A 670 -42.12 13.46 -15.87
C ARG A 670 -41.68 13.14 -14.44
N LEU A 671 -42.13 13.93 -13.45
CA LEU A 671 -41.85 13.67 -12.03
C LEU A 671 -42.43 12.31 -11.59
N LEU A 672 -43.64 11.98 -12.02
CA LEU A 672 -44.29 10.71 -11.71
C LEU A 672 -43.61 9.51 -12.40
N LEU A 673 -43.09 9.69 -13.61
CA LEU A 673 -42.29 8.67 -14.30
C LEU A 673 -41.01 8.36 -13.52
N GLU A 674 -40.26 9.39 -13.12
CA GLU A 674 -39.02 9.22 -12.34
C GLU A 674 -39.30 8.62 -10.95
N ALA A 675 -40.42 8.99 -10.31
CA ALA A 675 -40.88 8.34 -9.08
C ALA A 675 -41.23 6.86 -9.31
N GLY A 676 -41.88 6.55 -10.43
CA GLY A 676 -42.22 5.19 -10.85
C GLY A 676 -40.99 4.30 -11.02
N LYS A 677 -39.96 4.81 -11.70
CA LYS A 677 -38.66 4.12 -11.86
C LYS A 677 -37.99 3.85 -10.51
N LEU A 678 -37.90 4.88 -9.66
CA LEU A 678 -37.33 4.76 -8.32
C LEU A 678 -38.09 3.75 -7.45
N TYR A 679 -39.41 3.76 -7.48
CA TYR A 679 -40.20 2.80 -6.71
C TYR A 679 -40.07 1.37 -7.24
N LEU A 680 -39.89 1.19 -8.56
CA LEU A 680 -39.67 -0.12 -9.16
C LEU A 680 -38.32 -0.70 -8.74
N SER A 681 -37.25 0.09 -8.76
CA SER A 681 -35.92 -0.33 -8.31
C SER A 681 -35.84 -0.60 -6.80
N LEU A 682 -36.68 0.05 -5.99
CA LEU A 682 -36.83 -0.21 -4.54
C LEU A 682 -37.83 -1.32 -4.21
N GLU A 683 -38.42 -1.98 -5.21
CA GLU A 683 -39.44 -3.03 -5.04
C GLU A 683 -40.74 -2.56 -4.35
N TRP A 684 -41.04 -1.25 -4.36
CA TRP A 684 -42.30 -0.69 -3.87
C TRP A 684 -43.40 -0.76 -4.95
N LEU A 685 -43.70 -1.98 -5.41
CA LEU A 685 -44.53 -2.25 -6.60
C LEU A 685 -45.88 -1.50 -6.61
N PRO A 686 -46.66 -1.42 -5.51
CA PRO A 686 -47.94 -0.70 -5.54
C PRO A 686 -47.78 0.80 -5.80
N LYS A 687 -46.75 1.44 -5.23
CA LYS A 687 -46.44 2.86 -5.44
C LYS A 687 -45.91 3.12 -6.84
N ALA A 688 -45.08 2.22 -7.36
CA ALA A 688 -44.56 2.28 -8.72
C ALA A 688 -45.71 2.24 -9.75
N LYS A 689 -46.63 1.29 -9.59
CA LYS A 689 -47.80 1.11 -10.46
C LYS A 689 -48.68 2.35 -10.51
N GLU A 690 -48.96 2.93 -9.35
CA GLU A 690 -49.78 4.15 -9.24
C GLU A 690 -49.09 5.36 -9.88
N ALA A 691 -47.80 5.57 -9.60
CA ALA A 691 -47.03 6.68 -10.16
C ALA A 691 -46.95 6.59 -11.70
N LEU A 692 -46.67 5.40 -12.24
CA LEU A 692 -46.57 5.18 -13.68
C LEU A 692 -47.92 5.34 -14.40
N ARG A 693 -49.04 4.89 -13.79
CA ARG A 693 -50.39 5.10 -14.35
C ARG A 693 -50.75 6.58 -14.42
N ARG A 694 -50.54 7.31 -13.33
CA ARG A 694 -50.80 8.77 -13.28
C ARG A 694 -49.91 9.54 -14.25
N SER A 695 -48.67 9.09 -14.48
CA SER A 695 -47.81 9.66 -15.52
C SER A 695 -48.41 9.48 -16.93
N LEU A 696 -48.96 8.30 -17.21
CA LEU A 696 -49.57 7.99 -18.51
C LEU A 696 -50.88 8.77 -18.75
N GLU A 697 -51.70 8.94 -17.71
CA GLU A 697 -52.93 9.75 -17.74
C GLU A 697 -52.65 11.23 -18.05
N LEU A 698 -51.53 11.76 -17.57
CA LEU A 698 -51.11 13.14 -17.80
C LEU A 698 -50.39 13.35 -19.16
N GLN A 699 -50.44 12.35 -20.05
CA GLN A 699 -49.76 12.35 -21.35
C GLN A 699 -48.24 12.66 -21.23
N GLY A 700 -47.58 12.05 -20.24
CA GLY A 700 -46.13 12.07 -20.12
C GLY A 700 -45.43 11.30 -21.23
N ASP A 701 -44.15 10.99 -21.01
CA ASP A 701 -43.38 10.11 -21.89
C ASP A 701 -43.98 8.70 -21.91
N GLN A 702 -44.88 8.47 -22.87
CA GLN A 702 -45.69 7.26 -22.96
C GLN A 702 -44.87 6.00 -23.22
N PRO A 703 -43.87 5.99 -24.13
CA PRO A 703 -43.04 4.81 -24.33
C PRO A 703 -42.33 4.35 -23.06
N ARG A 704 -41.69 5.27 -22.31
CA ARG A 704 -40.99 4.91 -21.06
C ARG A 704 -41.96 4.45 -19.96
N ALA A 705 -43.10 5.09 -19.82
CA ALA A 705 -44.11 4.68 -18.83
C ALA A 705 -44.69 3.28 -19.13
N LEU A 706 -44.98 2.99 -20.41
CA LEU A 706 -45.46 1.68 -20.86
C LEU A 706 -44.42 0.57 -20.64
N TYR A 707 -43.14 0.86 -20.89
CA TYR A 707 -42.06 -0.11 -20.66
C TYR A 707 -42.02 -0.56 -19.20
N HIS A 708 -41.94 0.39 -18.25
CA HIS A 708 -41.83 0.07 -16.83
C HIS A 708 -43.12 -0.53 -16.25
N LEU A 709 -44.30 -0.19 -16.79
CA LEU A 709 -45.55 -0.89 -16.46
C LEU A 709 -45.54 -2.35 -16.94
N GLY A 710 -44.99 -2.60 -18.13
CA GLY A 710 -44.78 -3.95 -18.67
C GLY A 710 -43.81 -4.77 -17.82
N GLU A 711 -42.68 -4.16 -17.42
CA GLU A 711 -41.70 -4.77 -16.52
C GLU A 711 -42.31 -5.12 -15.16
N LEU A 712 -43.06 -4.18 -14.56
CA LEU A 712 -43.77 -4.39 -13.30
C LEU A 712 -44.77 -5.53 -13.40
N ALA A 713 -45.60 -5.56 -14.43
CA ALA A 713 -46.58 -6.62 -14.66
C ALA A 713 -45.90 -7.99 -14.87
N TYR A 714 -44.74 -8.02 -15.54
CA TYR A 714 -43.95 -9.23 -15.71
C TYR A 714 -43.41 -9.75 -14.37
N ARG A 715 -42.90 -8.86 -13.50
CA ARG A 715 -42.45 -9.20 -12.13
C ARG A 715 -43.61 -9.68 -11.24
N GLU A 716 -44.79 -9.06 -11.35
CA GLU A 716 -46.04 -9.48 -10.68
C GLU A 716 -46.61 -10.81 -11.22
N ARG A 717 -45.97 -11.41 -12.24
CA ARG A 717 -46.44 -12.60 -12.98
C ARG A 717 -47.79 -12.41 -13.68
N ASN A 718 -48.22 -11.17 -13.88
CA ASN A 718 -49.39 -10.81 -14.67
C ASN A 718 -48.99 -10.66 -16.13
N LEU A 719 -48.85 -11.81 -16.80
CA LEU A 719 -48.32 -11.90 -18.16
C LEU A 719 -49.22 -11.22 -19.20
N PHE A 720 -50.53 -11.16 -18.95
CA PHE A 720 -51.49 -10.50 -19.84
C PHE A 720 -51.24 -8.99 -19.89
N ASP A 721 -51.16 -8.34 -18.73
CA ASP A 721 -50.88 -6.91 -18.66
C ASP A 721 -49.46 -6.59 -19.15
N ALA A 722 -48.48 -7.44 -18.86
CA ALA A 722 -47.12 -7.28 -19.38
C ALA A 722 -47.10 -7.28 -20.92
N ARG A 723 -47.78 -8.25 -21.54
CA ARG A 723 -47.90 -8.34 -23.00
C ARG A 723 -48.63 -7.12 -23.57
N LEU A 724 -49.71 -6.68 -22.93
CA LEU A 724 -50.47 -5.51 -23.35
C LEU A 724 -49.58 -4.26 -23.37
N TYR A 725 -48.85 -3.99 -22.29
CA TYR A 725 -48.02 -2.78 -22.17
C TYR A 725 -46.82 -2.80 -23.14
N PHE A 726 -46.11 -3.94 -23.28
CA PHE A 726 -45.03 -4.04 -24.26
C PHE A 726 -45.54 -3.92 -25.70
N SER A 727 -46.71 -4.50 -26.03
CA SER A 727 -47.30 -4.37 -27.37
C SER A 727 -47.72 -2.94 -27.67
N GLN A 728 -48.29 -2.23 -26.68
CA GLN A 728 -48.67 -0.82 -26.80
C GLN A 728 -47.44 0.07 -26.99
N LEU A 729 -46.32 -0.23 -26.31
CA LEU A 729 -45.07 0.49 -26.51
C LEU A 729 -44.60 0.39 -27.97
N LEU A 730 -44.52 -0.82 -28.53
CA LEU A 730 -44.05 -1.04 -29.91
C LEU A 730 -44.95 -0.39 -30.98
N GLN A 731 -46.19 -0.02 -30.63
CA GLN A 731 -47.10 0.71 -31.53
C GLN A 731 -46.86 2.22 -31.53
N VAL A 732 -46.23 2.77 -30.49
CA VAL A 732 -46.11 4.21 -30.25
C VAL A 732 -44.69 4.73 -30.48
N CYS A 733 -43.69 3.85 -30.58
CA CYS A 733 -42.29 4.21 -30.85
C CYS A 733 -41.63 3.33 -31.91
N THR A 734 -40.52 3.82 -32.45
CA THR A 734 -39.63 3.13 -33.39
C THR A 734 -38.25 2.89 -32.73
N PRO A 735 -37.42 1.98 -33.28
CA PRO A 735 -36.06 1.76 -32.76
C PRO A 735 -35.20 3.04 -32.74
N ASP A 736 -35.44 3.95 -33.68
CA ASP A 736 -34.67 5.19 -33.85
C ASP A 736 -34.89 6.19 -32.70
N ASP A 737 -36.03 6.10 -32.01
CA ASP A 737 -36.40 7.00 -30.91
C ASP A 737 -35.49 6.85 -29.67
N PHE A 738 -34.71 5.75 -29.58
CA PHE A 738 -33.83 5.43 -28.46
C PHE A 738 -32.35 5.29 -28.85
N LEU A 739 -31.94 5.76 -30.04
CA LEU A 739 -30.57 5.57 -30.57
C LEU A 739 -29.45 6.17 -29.69
N LEU A 740 -29.77 7.19 -28.90
CA LEU A 740 -28.82 7.91 -28.04
C LEU A 740 -28.88 7.45 -26.57
N GLU A 741 -29.64 6.40 -26.28
CA GLU A 741 -29.80 5.84 -24.94
C GLU A 741 -28.98 4.57 -24.80
N ASP A 742 -28.47 4.31 -23.58
CA ASP A 742 -27.65 3.13 -23.29
C ASP A 742 -28.43 1.82 -23.53
N ASP A 743 -29.74 1.86 -23.27
CA ASP A 743 -30.68 0.74 -23.49
C ASP A 743 -31.78 1.11 -24.49
N ASN A 744 -31.87 0.35 -25.59
CA ASN A 744 -32.95 0.53 -26.57
C ASN A 744 -34.25 -0.14 -26.08
N LEU A 745 -35.16 0.65 -25.50
CA LEU A 745 -36.41 0.15 -24.91
C LEU A 745 -37.31 -0.60 -25.90
N TYR A 746 -37.29 -0.25 -27.19
CA TYR A 746 -38.02 -0.98 -28.23
C TYR A 746 -37.49 -2.41 -28.37
N GLN A 747 -36.16 -2.57 -28.41
CA GLN A 747 -35.52 -3.89 -28.52
C GLN A 747 -35.76 -4.72 -27.26
N LEU A 748 -35.67 -4.12 -26.07
CA LEU A 748 -35.94 -4.80 -24.80
C LEU A 748 -37.40 -5.25 -24.69
N ALA A 749 -38.36 -4.40 -25.04
CA ALA A 749 -39.78 -4.77 -25.05
C ALA A 749 -40.06 -5.91 -26.05
N SER A 750 -39.46 -5.88 -27.25
CA SER A 750 -39.56 -6.97 -28.22
C SER A 750 -39.00 -8.27 -27.66
N HIS A 751 -37.86 -8.21 -26.96
CA HIS A 751 -37.27 -9.38 -26.32
C HIS A 751 -38.17 -9.97 -25.22
N TYR A 752 -38.78 -9.12 -24.39
CA TYR A 752 -39.75 -9.58 -23.39
C TYR A 752 -40.97 -10.27 -24.03
N LEU A 753 -41.48 -9.75 -25.14
CA LEU A 753 -42.56 -10.40 -25.89
C LEU A 753 -42.14 -11.77 -26.44
N GLU A 754 -40.92 -11.91 -26.98
CA GLU A 754 -40.39 -13.22 -27.40
C GLU A 754 -40.29 -14.21 -26.24
N ILE A 755 -39.87 -13.77 -25.05
CA ILE A 755 -39.84 -14.61 -23.85
C ILE A 755 -41.25 -15.06 -23.46
N LEU A 756 -42.23 -14.16 -23.51
CA LEU A 756 -43.63 -14.44 -23.22
C LEU A 756 -44.22 -15.46 -24.22
N ASP A 757 -43.94 -15.29 -25.51
CA ASP A 757 -44.37 -16.20 -26.58
C ASP A 757 -43.72 -17.59 -26.46
N ARG A 758 -42.44 -17.67 -26.08
CA ARG A 758 -41.75 -18.95 -25.81
C ARG A 758 -42.29 -19.65 -24.56
N ARG A 759 -42.73 -18.91 -23.54
CA ARG A 759 -43.37 -19.48 -22.33
C ARG A 759 -44.80 -19.97 -22.60
N GLU A 760 -45.53 -19.33 -23.51
CA GLU A 760 -46.84 -19.80 -23.97
C GLU A 760 -46.75 -21.15 -24.73
N TYR A 761 -45.63 -21.45 -25.40
CA TYR A 761 -45.39 -22.75 -26.02
C TYR A 761 -45.38 -23.95 -25.03
N LYS A 762 -45.21 -23.72 -23.72
CA LYS A 762 -45.36 -24.77 -22.68
C LYS A 762 -46.79 -24.92 -22.13
N ARG A 763 -47.74 -24.07 -22.54
CA ARG A 763 -49.17 -24.18 -22.16
C ARG A 763 -50.11 -24.42 -23.36
N GLY A 764 -49.58 -24.66 -24.56
CA GLY A 764 -50.32 -25.11 -25.75
C GLY A 764 -50.84 -26.56 -25.68
N SER A 765 -51.39 -27.00 -24.55
CA SER A 765 -52.12 -28.26 -24.42
C SER A 765 -53.33 -28.11 -23.48
N PHE A 766 -54.20 -27.15 -23.77
CA PHE A 766 -55.55 -27.15 -23.21
C PHE A 766 -56.55 -27.54 -24.30
N LYS A 767 -57.13 -28.73 -24.10
CA LYS A 767 -58.29 -29.24 -24.84
C LYS A 767 -59.45 -28.24 -24.71
N LEU A 768 -60.05 -27.90 -25.85
CA LEU A 768 -61.43 -27.43 -25.91
C LEU A 768 -62.33 -28.45 -25.19
N VAL A 769 -62.94 -28.06 -24.07
CA VAL A 769 -64.19 -28.67 -23.60
C VAL A 769 -65.29 -27.69 -23.96
N VAL A 770 -65.94 -27.96 -25.09
CA VAL A 770 -67.27 -27.46 -25.39
C VAL A 770 -68.22 -28.19 -24.45
N ASN A 771 -68.93 -27.45 -23.59
CA ASN A 771 -70.17 -27.94 -22.99
C ASN A 771 -71.32 -27.09 -23.55
N LEU A 772 -71.94 -27.63 -24.60
CA LEU A 772 -73.33 -27.38 -24.93
C LEU A 772 -74.16 -28.30 -24.02
N GLN A 773 -75.03 -27.73 -23.19
CA GLN A 773 -76.42 -28.17 -22.95
C GLN A 773 -77.13 -27.30 -21.90
N GLU A 774 -78.20 -26.63 -22.37
CA GLU A 774 -79.52 -26.41 -21.73
C GLU A 774 -79.55 -25.77 -20.32
N THR A 775 -80.05 -24.54 -20.14
CA THR A 775 -81.38 -23.99 -20.51
C THR A 775 -81.34 -22.49 -20.75
#